data_AF-A0A9P1D642-F1
#
_entry.id   AF-A0A9P1D642-F1
#
_cell.length_a   1.000
_cell.length_b   1.000
_cell.length_c   1.000
_cell.angle_alpha   90.00
_cell.angle_beta   90.00
_cell.angle_gamma   90.00
#
_symmetry.space_group_name_H-M   'P 1'
#
loop_
_entity.id
_entity.type
_entity.pdbx_description
1 polymer ?
#
loop_
_entity_poly.entity_id
_entity_poly.type
_entity_poly.pdbx_seq_one_letter_code
_entity_poly.pdbx_strand_id
1 'polypeptide(L)'
;MATNDDAGKIFVGGLPKSCAQESLKIWAEQYGEVSNVEVKVDPMGVSRGFGFVTFFDPSVAQSIVANKDNNMMDGKWIDCKMAMPPGTAPPAGKGGKGAIDPSNPKIFVGALPKSATEESVSMFFSAFGNVTEVVVKMAEDGQCKGFAFVTFEDATSAKSVLDNYDNNMLDGKWIDCKPIVANKGKDKGFGKGDFGKGGFSKGFGGGGFGGGFGKGFNGGYGGGGCGGYGGGGCAGGYGGCGGGYGGKGGCGYGGGKAPAYGAAPAIGGYGGYSKGKGKGAGQWSGSQSPYQRRMLQGDCGRSTRLHGGAPMTSEKRQIGQTGQTADAAMLRKDSGRQQTCLSHKEKTWGNSVLVFSDGYGYCKDILQQAPPGRIGSKSVQTKPADKYTEKEVQKLVGSQSWDLIIFGLGIDLPESSDLADVHKQQDAVMKVFLALLKKLGDDASRCKRLCVLTVDCFAEEREIHEELGLSLITNACLFGACNTARTEVPCPIQYIDTEWALRKENLPYLVAEIFRHASFGHNSVRILNKGRYVLRQMSCKPYMRRPVWQLPEDGVIAISGGNGALGLVMGLWLLRTAQKQGGKKFSIKFLSRSMKISDQNMPNWKEVQSLAESLGIHVEQAKCDVSKQESVESFVQSVTPNLTGFIHSAGILQDAMLINQTWEKFDAVFEAKSRAAAFLHDALEKNQNPKLKFLWLFSSTAVYGNMGQLNYSASNSWLDALSRHRNALGKPCMAPQWGAWGEVGMAANLDDASQRRMAMSPMPPFTNAEGLWGLECGLRTGLPYFSVFRMNVDIMFGVIQGDDHPSQCYGRNFSSQTIPPPPGDPSKNPYTTLGYEMRKGIDLHDGLVFQRHYPKIANAVGM
;
A
#
# COMPACT_ATOMS: atom_id res chain seq x y z
N MET A 1 -4.20 54.00 25.26
CA MET A 1 -3.41 52.91 25.90
C MET A 1 -3.93 51.60 25.32
N ALA A 2 -3.06 50.69 24.88
CA ALA A 2 -3.49 49.35 24.49
C ALA A 2 -3.63 48.48 25.75
N THR A 3 -4.60 47.56 25.79
CA THR A 3 -4.68 46.54 26.83
C THR A 3 -3.66 45.43 26.56
N ASN A 4 -3.28 44.69 27.60
CA ASN A 4 -2.14 43.77 27.56
C ASN A 4 -2.44 42.45 26.80
N ASP A 5 -3.66 42.29 26.28
CA ASP A 5 -4.19 41.02 25.76
C ASP A 5 -3.76 40.69 24.32
N ASP A 6 -3.44 41.70 23.50
CA ASP A 6 -3.00 41.49 22.11
C ASP A 6 -1.50 41.10 22.00
N ALA A 7 -0.74 41.11 23.10
CA ALA A 7 0.70 40.83 23.09
C ALA A 7 1.07 39.41 22.60
N GLY A 8 0.19 38.42 22.86
CA GLY A 8 0.36 37.04 22.41
C GLY A 8 -0.32 36.71 21.08
N LYS A 9 -0.70 37.71 20.29
CA LYS A 9 -1.61 37.55 19.15
C LYS A 9 -0.93 37.72 17.79
N ILE A 10 -1.09 36.71 16.94
CA ILE A 10 -0.62 36.73 15.56
C ILE A 10 -1.79 36.74 14.57
N PHE A 11 -1.61 37.46 13.47
CA PHE A 11 -2.32 37.29 12.22
C PHE A 11 -1.66 36.15 11.44
N VAL A 12 -2.46 35.25 10.88
CA VAL A 12 -2.01 34.16 10.01
C VAL A 12 -2.72 34.28 8.67
N GLY A 13 -1.99 34.71 7.64
CA GLY A 13 -2.47 34.88 6.26
C GLY A 13 -2.08 33.72 5.34
N GLY A 14 -2.75 33.61 4.19
CA GLY A 14 -2.44 32.59 3.17
C GLY A 14 -3.11 31.23 3.41
N LEU A 15 -4.00 31.13 4.42
CA LEU A 15 -4.69 29.90 4.79
C LEU A 15 -5.43 29.27 3.58
N PRO A 16 -5.47 27.93 3.47
CA PRO A 16 -6.37 27.24 2.54
C PRO A 16 -7.84 27.69 2.72
N LYS A 17 -8.61 27.76 1.61
CA LYS A 17 -10.06 28.04 1.69
C LYS A 17 -10.85 26.96 2.45
N SER A 18 -10.28 25.76 2.56
CA SER A 18 -10.76 24.62 3.34
C SER A 18 -10.29 24.63 4.81
N CYS A 19 -9.48 25.61 5.22
CA CYS A 19 -8.96 25.68 6.59
C CYS A 19 -10.08 26.01 7.58
N ALA A 20 -10.39 25.05 8.45
CA ALA A 20 -11.30 25.21 9.57
C ALA A 20 -10.53 25.70 10.81
N GLN A 21 -11.27 26.27 11.77
CA GLN A 21 -10.71 26.78 13.03
C GLN A 21 -9.93 25.72 13.82
N GLU A 22 -10.41 24.47 13.83
CA GLU A 22 -9.72 23.35 14.48
C GLU A 22 -8.41 22.98 13.77
N SER A 23 -8.33 23.10 12.44
CA SER A 23 -7.08 22.89 11.70
C SER A 23 -6.03 23.94 12.06
N LEU A 24 -6.43 25.22 12.14
CA LEU A 24 -5.53 26.31 12.52
C LEU A 24 -5.08 26.18 13.98
N LYS A 25 -5.97 25.70 14.86
CA LYS A 25 -5.65 25.39 16.26
C LYS A 25 -4.62 24.27 16.38
N ILE A 26 -4.81 23.14 15.70
CA ILE A 26 -3.84 22.03 15.70
C ILE A 26 -2.47 22.47 15.15
N TRP A 27 -2.46 23.37 14.16
CA TRP A 27 -1.21 23.99 13.67
C TRP A 27 -0.56 24.91 14.71
N ALA A 28 -1.33 25.67 15.48
CA ALA A 28 -0.81 26.57 16.50
C ALA A 28 -0.29 25.82 17.75
N GLU A 29 -1.00 24.79 18.20
CA GLU A 29 -0.68 23.98 19.39
C GLU A 29 0.66 23.24 19.31
N GLN A 30 1.27 23.12 18.12
CA GLN A 30 2.62 22.56 17.98
C GLN A 30 3.74 23.51 18.47
N TYR A 31 3.45 24.80 18.63
CA TYR A 31 4.42 25.83 19.06
C TYR A 31 4.24 26.26 20.52
N GLY A 32 3.03 26.13 21.09
CA GLY A 32 2.73 26.52 22.46
C GLY A 32 1.22 26.47 22.77
N GLU A 33 0.84 26.70 24.03
CA GLU A 33 -0.56 26.63 24.45
C GLU A 33 -1.37 27.83 23.92
N VAL A 34 -2.51 27.53 23.31
CA VAL A 34 -3.32 28.47 22.53
C VAL A 34 -4.56 28.88 23.31
N SER A 35 -4.70 30.18 23.59
CA SER A 35 -5.83 30.73 24.34
C SER A 35 -7.06 31.00 23.46
N ASN A 36 -6.86 31.38 22.19
CA ASN A 36 -7.94 31.60 21.24
C ASN A 36 -7.50 31.43 19.78
N VAL A 37 -8.38 30.95 18.91
CA VAL A 37 -8.19 30.82 17.46
C VAL A 37 -9.45 31.25 16.74
N GLU A 38 -9.32 32.14 15.75
CA GLU A 38 -10.45 32.62 14.95
C GLU A 38 -10.10 32.64 13.46
N VAL A 39 -10.73 31.79 12.66
CA VAL A 39 -10.62 31.84 11.19
C VAL A 39 -11.69 32.78 10.66
N LYS A 40 -11.32 33.82 9.90
CA LYS A 40 -12.29 34.78 9.37
C LYS A 40 -12.97 34.19 8.13
N VAL A 41 -14.24 33.82 8.28
CA VAL A 41 -15.10 33.34 7.19
C VAL A 41 -15.86 34.49 6.51
N ASP A 42 -16.44 34.20 5.35
CA ASP A 42 -17.45 35.03 4.69
C ASP A 42 -18.89 34.68 5.17
N PRO A 43 -19.94 35.42 4.75
CA PRO A 43 -21.33 35.13 5.14
C PRO A 43 -21.89 33.78 4.65
N MET A 44 -21.15 33.02 3.83
CA MET A 44 -21.49 31.66 3.40
C MET A 44 -20.68 30.60 4.17
N GLY A 45 -19.88 30.99 5.16
CA GLY A 45 -19.07 30.11 6.00
C GLY A 45 -17.74 29.69 5.37
N VAL A 46 -17.33 30.26 4.24
CA VAL A 46 -16.08 29.89 3.55
C VAL A 46 -14.91 30.72 4.10
N SER A 47 -13.76 30.09 4.35
CA SER A 47 -12.58 30.79 4.87
C SER A 47 -12.08 31.85 3.88
N ARG A 48 -11.87 33.08 4.38
CA ARG A 48 -11.32 34.21 3.62
C ARG A 48 -9.81 34.12 3.41
N GLY A 49 -9.17 33.01 3.83
CA GLY A 49 -7.73 32.78 3.67
C GLY A 49 -6.86 33.45 4.73
N PHE A 50 -7.45 33.88 5.86
CA PHE A 50 -6.70 34.38 7.01
C PHE A 50 -7.45 34.14 8.33
N GLY A 51 -6.71 34.19 9.44
CA GLY A 51 -7.23 34.08 10.79
C GLY A 51 -6.33 34.74 11.81
N PHE A 52 -6.72 34.65 13.08
CA PHE A 52 -5.95 35.12 14.22
C PHE A 52 -5.74 33.96 15.20
N VAL A 53 -4.56 33.92 15.82
CA VAL A 53 -4.19 32.97 16.87
C VAL A 53 -3.67 33.78 18.05
N THR A 54 -4.11 33.45 19.26
CA THR A 54 -3.65 34.06 20.51
C THR A 54 -3.06 32.97 21.38
N PHE A 55 -1.83 33.14 21.84
CA PHE A 55 -1.13 32.23 22.75
C PHE A 55 -1.23 32.72 24.19
N PHE A 56 -1.09 31.81 25.16
CA PHE A 56 -0.94 32.19 26.58
C PHE A 56 0.44 32.79 26.86
N ASP A 57 1.47 32.42 26.10
CA ASP A 57 2.82 32.97 26.20
C ASP A 57 3.15 33.87 24.99
N PRO A 58 3.35 35.19 25.18
CA PRO A 58 3.72 36.12 24.12
C PRO A 58 5.06 35.81 23.40
N SER A 59 5.98 35.09 24.03
CA SER A 59 7.25 34.70 23.40
C SER A 59 7.06 33.71 22.25
N VAL A 60 6.05 32.83 22.35
CA VAL A 60 5.66 31.89 21.29
C VAL A 60 5.24 32.66 20.04
N ALA A 61 4.33 33.63 20.18
CA ALA A 61 3.90 34.52 19.10
C ALA A 61 5.09 35.20 18.40
N GLN A 62 6.03 35.76 19.18
CA GLN A 62 7.23 36.42 18.64
C GLN A 62 8.14 35.44 17.87
N SER A 63 8.36 34.22 18.39
CA SER A 63 9.19 33.21 17.73
C SER A 63 8.62 32.72 16.39
N ILE A 64 7.29 32.54 16.30
CA ILE A 64 6.61 32.17 15.05
C ILE A 64 6.77 33.29 14.00
N VAL A 65 6.62 34.55 14.41
CA VAL A 65 6.75 35.72 13.53
C VAL A 65 8.21 36.00 13.13
N ALA A 66 9.18 35.57 13.93
CA ALA A 66 10.59 35.57 13.55
C ALA A 66 10.91 34.46 12.52
N ASN A 67 10.32 33.27 12.67
CA ASN A 67 10.60 32.08 11.86
C ASN A 67 9.79 32.02 10.54
N LYS A 68 9.76 33.13 9.79
CA LYS A 68 8.86 33.32 8.62
C LYS A 68 9.01 32.25 7.54
N ASP A 69 10.23 31.80 7.29
CA ASP A 69 10.58 30.89 6.19
C ASP A 69 10.31 29.40 6.50
N ASN A 70 9.70 29.07 7.64
CA ASN A 70 9.35 27.69 8.02
C ASN A 70 7.86 27.48 8.36
N ASN A 71 7.02 28.52 8.28
CA ASN A 71 5.60 28.42 8.63
C ASN A 71 4.78 27.90 7.44
N MET A 72 4.44 26.60 7.47
CA MET A 72 3.67 25.92 6.41
C MET A 72 2.47 25.15 6.97
N MET A 73 1.35 25.20 6.26
CA MET A 73 0.08 24.52 6.57
C MET A 73 -0.54 23.93 5.30
N ASP A 74 -0.95 22.66 5.32
CA ASP A 74 -1.54 21.93 4.18
C ASP A 74 -0.76 22.07 2.84
N GLY A 75 0.58 22.11 2.92
CA GLY A 75 1.46 22.29 1.76
C GLY A 75 1.50 23.72 1.19
N LYS A 76 1.03 24.72 1.94
CA LYS A 76 1.14 26.15 1.61
C LYS A 76 1.88 26.93 2.70
N TRP A 77 2.76 27.82 2.26
CA TRP A 77 3.34 28.86 3.09
C TRP A 77 2.26 29.78 3.66
N ILE A 78 2.34 30.09 4.95
CA ILE A 78 1.39 30.95 5.66
C ILE A 78 2.13 32.13 6.33
N ASP A 79 1.65 33.33 6.04
CA ASP A 79 2.28 34.59 6.43
C ASP A 79 1.88 34.95 7.87
N CYS A 80 2.81 34.73 8.80
CA CYS A 80 2.61 34.96 10.23
C CYS A 80 3.20 36.31 10.64
N LYS A 81 2.35 37.21 11.16
CA LYS A 81 2.70 38.58 11.56
C LYS A 81 2.08 38.91 12.91
N MET A 82 2.70 39.78 13.72
CA MET A 82 2.05 40.30 14.93
C MET A 82 0.75 41.02 14.55
N ALA A 83 -0.33 40.82 15.32
CA ALA A 83 -1.61 41.43 15.02
C ALA A 83 -1.56 42.96 15.22
N MET A 84 -1.85 43.72 14.16
CA MET A 84 -2.01 45.18 14.25
C MET A 84 -3.48 45.56 14.52
N PRO A 85 -3.76 46.73 15.13
CA PRO A 85 -5.12 47.23 15.29
C PRO A 85 -5.87 47.39 13.95
N PRO A 86 -7.21 47.26 13.93
CA PRO A 86 -7.99 47.42 12.71
C PRO A 86 -7.86 48.83 12.11
N GLY A 87 -7.40 48.92 10.85
CA GLY A 87 -7.40 50.15 10.04
C GLY A 87 -6.03 50.60 9.52
N THR A 88 -4.91 50.06 10.02
CA THR A 88 -3.55 50.53 9.68
C THR A 88 -2.76 49.64 8.71
N ALA A 89 -3.34 48.55 8.21
CA ALA A 89 -2.64 47.56 7.39
C ALA A 89 -2.85 47.79 5.87
N PRO A 90 -1.82 47.59 5.02
CA PRO A 90 -1.97 47.69 3.57
C PRO A 90 -2.87 46.57 3.01
N PRO A 91 -3.69 46.85 1.98
CA PRO A 91 -4.52 45.83 1.33
C PRO A 91 -3.65 44.84 0.53
N ALA A 92 -4.13 43.59 0.38
CA ALA A 92 -3.36 42.49 -0.22
C ALA A 92 -3.06 42.67 -1.72
N GLY A 93 -2.01 43.44 -2.04
CA GLY A 93 -1.47 43.63 -3.37
C GLY A 93 -0.47 42.53 -3.77
N LYS A 94 -0.37 42.26 -5.09
CA LYS A 94 0.77 41.51 -5.65
C LYS A 94 1.96 42.47 -5.78
N GLY A 95 2.92 42.36 -4.87
CA GLY A 95 4.14 43.17 -4.84
C GLY A 95 4.91 43.18 -6.17
N GLY A 96 5.53 44.31 -6.49
CA GLY A 96 6.04 44.67 -7.82
C GLY A 96 7.27 43.90 -8.31
N LYS A 97 7.15 42.59 -8.60
CA LYS A 97 8.22 41.82 -9.27
C LYS A 97 8.37 42.22 -10.75
N GLY A 98 9.34 43.08 -11.03
CA GLY A 98 9.81 43.41 -12.38
C GLY A 98 11.21 44.05 -12.32
N ALA A 99 12.00 43.91 -13.38
CA ALA A 99 13.26 44.61 -13.51
C ALA A 99 13.02 46.06 -13.99
N ILE A 100 13.82 47.00 -13.50
CA ILE A 100 13.90 48.36 -14.03
C ILE A 100 14.84 48.35 -15.24
N ASP A 101 14.51 49.11 -16.29
CA ASP A 101 15.39 49.34 -17.43
C ASP A 101 16.48 50.37 -17.06
N PRO A 102 17.78 50.01 -17.06
CA PRO A 102 18.85 50.95 -16.71
C PRO A 102 18.95 52.15 -17.65
N SER A 103 18.38 52.06 -18.86
CA SER A 103 18.35 53.17 -19.83
C SER A 103 17.14 54.11 -19.66
N ASN A 104 16.18 53.75 -18.80
CA ASN A 104 14.99 54.55 -18.52
C ASN A 104 14.45 54.23 -17.10
N PRO A 105 15.04 54.82 -16.03
CA PRO A 105 14.71 54.51 -14.63
C PRO A 105 13.40 55.17 -14.18
N LYS A 106 12.30 54.90 -14.91
CA LYS A 106 10.98 55.48 -14.69
C LYS A 106 10.04 54.45 -14.05
N ILE A 107 9.39 54.86 -12.96
CA ILE A 107 8.42 54.05 -12.22
C ILE A 107 6.99 54.59 -12.39
N PHE A 108 6.02 53.69 -12.28
CA PHE A 108 4.61 54.00 -12.09
C PHE A 108 4.32 54.02 -10.59
N VAL A 109 3.60 55.04 -10.12
CA VAL A 109 3.18 55.19 -8.73
C VAL A 109 1.66 55.21 -8.69
N GLY A 110 1.05 54.12 -8.22
CA GLY A 110 -0.39 53.97 -8.08
C GLY A 110 -0.93 54.31 -6.70
N ALA A 111 -2.26 54.33 -6.58
CA ALA A 111 -3.01 54.53 -5.34
C ALA A 111 -2.74 55.85 -4.60
N LEU A 112 -2.26 56.90 -5.28
CA LEU A 112 -2.03 58.23 -4.69
C LEU A 112 -3.30 58.78 -3.98
N PRO A 113 -3.14 59.64 -2.95
CA PRO A 113 -4.25 60.45 -2.43
C PRO A 113 -4.71 61.46 -3.49
N LYS A 114 -6.00 61.85 -3.48
CA LYS A 114 -6.56 62.80 -4.45
C LYS A 114 -5.94 64.20 -4.39
N SER A 115 -5.36 64.54 -3.24
CA SER A 115 -4.63 65.77 -2.92
C SER A 115 -3.17 65.80 -3.42
N ALA A 116 -2.65 64.70 -3.97
CA ALA A 116 -1.25 64.63 -4.41
C ALA A 116 -0.97 65.62 -5.56
N THR A 117 -0.02 66.53 -5.34
CA THR A 117 0.53 67.43 -6.36
C THR A 117 1.84 66.86 -6.92
N GLU A 118 2.32 67.41 -8.03
CA GLU A 118 3.64 67.01 -8.57
C GLU A 118 4.77 67.37 -7.59
N GLU A 119 4.59 68.45 -6.81
CA GLU A 119 5.50 68.89 -5.75
C GLU A 119 5.54 67.90 -4.58
N SER A 120 4.39 67.47 -4.04
CA SER A 120 4.37 66.54 -2.88
C SER A 120 4.86 65.14 -3.26
N VAL A 121 4.58 64.70 -4.49
CA VAL A 121 5.13 63.46 -5.05
C VAL A 121 6.64 63.58 -5.27
N SER A 122 7.13 64.69 -5.82
CA SER A 122 8.57 64.93 -6.02
C SER A 122 9.34 64.95 -4.70
N MET A 123 8.85 65.71 -3.71
CA MET A 123 9.48 65.83 -2.40
C MET A 123 9.55 64.48 -1.67
N PHE A 124 8.54 63.62 -1.79
CA PHE A 124 8.59 62.26 -1.24
C PHE A 124 9.66 61.40 -1.94
N PHE A 125 9.71 61.42 -3.28
CA PHE A 125 10.64 60.56 -4.01
C PHE A 125 12.09 61.04 -4.01
N SER A 126 12.35 62.34 -3.80
CA SER A 126 13.71 62.87 -3.64
C SER A 126 14.48 62.26 -2.44
N ALA A 127 13.78 61.68 -1.46
CA ALA A 127 14.40 60.95 -0.35
C ALA A 127 15.09 59.63 -0.77
N PHE A 128 14.77 59.10 -1.97
CA PHE A 128 15.34 57.86 -2.51
C PHE A 128 16.42 58.10 -3.57
N GLY A 129 16.62 59.35 -4.00
CA GLY A 129 17.60 59.76 -5.01
C GLY A 129 17.09 60.92 -5.87
N ASN A 130 17.93 61.44 -6.77
CA ASN A 130 17.57 62.61 -7.57
C ASN A 130 16.46 62.29 -8.58
N VAL A 131 15.42 63.13 -8.63
CA VAL A 131 14.23 62.95 -9.46
C VAL A 131 14.30 63.93 -10.63
N THR A 132 14.33 63.41 -11.85
CA THR A 132 14.48 64.20 -13.08
C THR A 132 13.15 64.67 -13.66
N GLU A 133 12.07 63.95 -13.40
CA GLU A 133 10.73 64.24 -13.92
C GLU A 133 9.65 63.62 -13.03
N VAL A 134 8.63 64.39 -12.65
CA VAL A 134 7.39 63.89 -12.06
C VAL A 134 6.23 64.29 -12.96
N VAL A 135 5.33 63.35 -13.24
CA VAL A 135 4.10 63.60 -14.01
C VAL A 135 2.91 62.96 -13.31
N VAL A 136 2.16 63.75 -12.55
CA VAL A 136 0.89 63.33 -11.92
C VAL A 136 -0.24 63.49 -12.93
N LYS A 137 -1.07 62.46 -13.10
CA LYS A 137 -2.17 62.54 -14.07
C LYS A 137 -3.42 63.14 -13.43
N MET A 138 -3.64 64.42 -13.67
CA MET A 138 -4.85 65.15 -13.24
C MET A 138 -6.06 64.84 -14.12
N ALA A 139 -7.26 65.07 -13.57
CA ALA A 139 -8.54 65.09 -14.26
C ALA A 139 -8.95 66.52 -14.67
N GLU A 140 -10.02 66.63 -15.46
CA GLU A 140 -10.51 67.91 -16.00
C GLU A 140 -11.12 68.83 -14.92
N ASP A 141 -11.38 68.27 -13.72
CA ASP A 141 -11.75 68.98 -12.49
C ASP A 141 -10.53 69.44 -11.65
N GLY A 142 -9.31 69.21 -12.13
CA GLY A 142 -8.06 69.55 -11.45
C GLY A 142 -7.58 68.54 -10.39
N GLN A 143 -8.32 67.46 -10.10
CA GLN A 143 -7.92 66.48 -9.08
C GLN A 143 -7.00 65.38 -9.63
N CYS A 144 -6.15 64.80 -8.76
CA CYS A 144 -5.31 63.66 -9.13
C CYS A 144 -6.15 62.41 -9.44
N LYS A 145 -5.91 61.76 -10.60
CA LYS A 145 -6.51 60.46 -11.00
C LYS A 145 -5.99 59.26 -10.19
N GLY A 146 -5.25 59.50 -9.10
CA GLY A 146 -4.72 58.47 -8.21
C GLY A 146 -3.45 57.78 -8.69
N PHE A 147 -2.76 58.32 -9.71
CA PHE A 147 -1.47 57.80 -10.16
C PHE A 147 -0.56 58.87 -10.79
N ALA A 148 0.74 58.58 -10.77
CA ALA A 148 1.80 59.38 -11.38
C ALA A 148 2.87 58.49 -12.03
N PHE A 149 3.75 59.14 -12.80
CA PHE A 149 5.02 58.57 -13.24
C PHE A 149 6.16 59.40 -12.68
N VAL A 150 7.24 58.73 -12.24
CA VAL A 150 8.42 59.38 -11.65
C VAL A 150 9.65 58.83 -12.33
N THR A 151 10.47 59.70 -12.92
CA THR A 151 11.76 59.37 -13.54
C THR A 151 12.87 59.79 -12.59
N PHE A 152 13.80 58.88 -12.29
CA PHE A 152 15.00 59.19 -11.52
C PHE A 152 16.17 59.56 -12.44
N GLU A 153 17.26 60.06 -11.85
CA GLU A 153 18.54 60.20 -12.57
C GLU A 153 19.26 58.84 -12.71
N ASP A 154 19.10 57.95 -11.72
CA ASP A 154 19.72 56.62 -11.70
C ASP A 154 18.74 55.49 -11.34
N ALA A 155 18.97 54.31 -11.92
CA ALA A 155 18.19 53.10 -11.72
C ALA A 155 18.31 52.51 -10.30
N THR A 156 19.40 52.77 -9.57
CA THR A 156 19.52 52.32 -8.17
C THR A 156 18.51 53.05 -7.27
N SER A 157 18.30 54.34 -7.50
CA SER A 157 17.30 55.16 -6.78
C SER A 157 15.88 54.62 -7.02
N ALA A 158 15.55 54.38 -8.29
CA ALA A 158 14.27 53.78 -8.69
C ALA A 158 14.09 52.36 -8.09
N LYS A 159 15.17 51.58 -7.96
CA LYS A 159 15.14 50.25 -7.32
C LYS A 159 14.90 50.35 -5.82
N SER A 160 15.54 51.28 -5.11
CA SER A 160 15.35 51.49 -3.67
C SER A 160 13.90 51.79 -3.31
N VAL A 161 13.15 52.48 -4.17
CA VAL A 161 11.69 52.67 -4.02
C VAL A 161 10.93 51.35 -4.08
N LEU A 162 11.28 50.44 -5.00
CA LEU A 162 10.61 49.15 -5.15
C LEU A 162 10.98 48.16 -4.03
N ASP A 163 12.24 48.17 -3.59
CA ASP A 163 12.69 47.33 -2.47
C ASP A 163 12.05 47.78 -1.13
N ASN A 164 11.63 49.05 -1.02
CA ASN A 164 10.90 49.62 0.13
C ASN A 164 9.36 49.49 0.04
N TYR A 165 8.83 48.58 -0.79
CA TYR A 165 7.40 48.48 -1.15
C TYR A 165 6.42 48.62 0.03
N ASP A 166 6.66 47.91 1.14
CA ASP A 166 5.74 47.85 2.29
C ASP A 166 5.69 49.15 3.11
N ASN A 167 6.68 50.05 2.98
CA ASN A 167 6.79 51.28 3.79
C ASN A 167 6.53 52.57 2.98
N ASN A 168 6.19 52.48 1.69
CA ASN A 168 5.97 53.66 0.86
C ASN A 168 4.63 54.35 1.23
N MET A 169 4.70 55.41 2.03
CA MET A 169 3.54 56.10 2.62
C MET A 169 3.56 57.61 2.29
N LEU A 170 2.61 58.08 1.48
CA LEU A 170 2.41 59.50 1.14
C LEU A 170 1.14 60.03 1.82
N ASP A 171 1.22 61.16 2.51
CA ASP A 171 0.11 61.78 3.27
C ASP A 171 -0.63 60.79 4.21
N GLY A 172 0.12 59.87 4.83
CA GLY A 172 -0.44 58.81 5.70
C GLY A 172 -1.14 57.66 4.97
N LYS A 173 -1.09 57.63 3.63
CA LYS A 173 -1.67 56.60 2.79
C LYS A 173 -0.59 55.80 2.06
N TRP A 174 -0.70 54.47 2.06
CA TRP A 174 0.20 53.60 1.30
C TRP A 174 0.05 53.77 -0.22
N ILE A 175 1.17 53.76 -0.96
CA ILE A 175 1.24 53.97 -2.42
C ILE A 175 1.92 52.80 -3.16
N ASP A 176 1.40 52.46 -4.34
CA ASP A 176 1.72 51.23 -5.08
C ASP A 176 2.76 51.47 -6.17
N CYS A 177 4.04 51.43 -5.80
CA CYS A 177 5.18 51.68 -6.70
C CYS A 177 5.54 50.43 -7.54
N LYS A 178 5.67 50.60 -8.87
CA LYS A 178 5.96 49.52 -9.83
C LYS A 178 6.90 49.97 -10.96
N PRO A 179 7.77 49.09 -11.49
CA PRO A 179 8.61 49.41 -12.65
C PRO A 179 7.78 49.53 -13.93
N ILE A 180 8.15 50.43 -14.84
CA ILE A 180 7.54 50.48 -16.18
C ILE A 180 8.22 49.43 -17.06
N VAL A 181 7.43 48.48 -17.57
CA VAL A 181 7.93 47.48 -18.53
C VAL A 181 8.05 48.12 -19.92
N ALA A 182 9.27 48.22 -20.44
CA ALA A 182 9.52 48.69 -21.79
C ALA A 182 8.90 47.73 -22.83
N ASN A 183 7.83 48.17 -23.50
CA ASN A 183 7.22 47.45 -24.61
C ASN A 183 8.18 47.47 -25.81
N LYS A 184 8.94 46.38 -26.02
CA LYS A 184 9.63 46.17 -27.30
C LYS A 184 8.61 46.19 -28.44
N GLY A 185 8.97 46.87 -29.53
CA GLY A 185 8.04 47.29 -30.57
C GLY A 185 7.21 46.14 -31.14
N LYS A 186 5.90 46.35 -31.23
CA LYS A 186 5.07 45.65 -32.21
C LYS A 186 5.13 46.43 -33.52
N ASP A 187 5.93 45.95 -34.46
CA ASP A 187 5.83 46.37 -35.86
C ASP A 187 4.48 45.91 -36.43
N LYS A 188 3.47 46.76 -36.24
CA LYS A 188 2.21 46.65 -36.97
C LYS A 188 2.42 47.14 -38.39
N GLY A 189 2.90 46.25 -39.26
CA GLY A 189 2.76 46.42 -40.70
C GLY A 189 1.28 46.58 -41.04
N PHE A 190 0.87 47.76 -41.50
CA PHE A 190 -0.52 48.06 -41.83
C PHE A 190 -0.91 47.47 -43.19
N GLY A 191 -1.67 46.39 -43.19
CA GLY A 191 -2.51 45.97 -44.31
C GLY A 191 -3.92 46.55 -44.20
N LYS A 192 -4.47 47.08 -45.30
CA LYS A 192 -5.87 47.54 -45.39
C LYS A 192 -6.83 46.34 -45.28
N GLY A 193 -8.06 46.48 -44.76
CA GLY A 193 -8.68 47.64 -44.12
C GLY A 193 -10.23 47.58 -44.12
N ASP A 194 -10.82 48.30 -43.16
CA ASP A 194 -12.23 48.76 -43.08
C ASP A 194 -13.43 47.76 -43.07
N PHE A 195 -14.57 48.26 -42.57
CA PHE A 195 -15.90 47.65 -42.38
C PHE A 195 -16.01 46.43 -41.41
N GLY A 196 -16.97 46.37 -40.47
CA GLY A 196 -17.87 47.43 -39.98
C GLY A 196 -19.07 46.95 -39.14
N LYS A 197 -19.31 47.64 -38.01
CA LYS A 197 -20.57 47.71 -37.20
C LYS A 197 -21.10 46.48 -36.42
N GLY A 198 -21.54 46.76 -35.19
CA GLY A 198 -22.49 45.95 -34.38
C GLY A 198 -21.84 44.98 -33.39
N GLY A 199 -22.31 44.84 -32.14
CA GLY A 199 -23.36 45.57 -31.41
C GLY A 199 -23.53 45.02 -29.97
N PHE A 200 -23.86 45.86 -28.99
CA PHE A 200 -24.01 45.45 -27.58
C PHE A 200 -25.34 44.70 -27.31
N SER A 201 -25.34 43.77 -26.34
CA SER A 201 -26.30 43.79 -25.21
C SER A 201 -25.95 42.75 -24.12
N LYS A 202 -26.63 42.84 -22.96
CA LYS A 202 -26.50 41.94 -21.80
C LYS A 202 -27.63 40.90 -21.79
N GLY A 203 -27.42 39.77 -21.10
CA GLY A 203 -28.48 38.81 -20.73
C GLY A 203 -28.24 38.24 -19.33
N PHE A 204 -29.32 38.03 -18.56
CA PHE A 204 -29.31 37.47 -17.20
C PHE A 204 -30.12 36.16 -17.17
N GLY A 205 -29.86 35.30 -16.17
CA GLY A 205 -30.61 34.06 -15.90
C GLY A 205 -29.98 32.79 -16.49
N GLY A 206 -30.36 31.58 -16.03
CA GLY A 206 -31.27 31.27 -14.92
C GLY A 206 -31.91 29.88 -15.08
N GLY A 207 -31.82 29.03 -14.04
CA GLY A 207 -32.21 27.60 -14.13
C GLY A 207 -31.17 26.74 -14.89
N GLY A 208 -31.28 25.41 -14.90
CA GLY A 208 -32.25 24.52 -14.23
C GLY A 208 -31.92 23.04 -14.50
N PHE A 209 -32.41 22.11 -13.68
CA PHE A 209 -32.24 20.66 -13.88
C PHE A 209 -33.15 20.12 -15.00
N GLY A 210 -32.70 19.08 -15.73
CA GLY A 210 -33.61 18.08 -16.31
C GLY A 210 -33.23 17.46 -17.67
N GLY A 211 -33.21 16.12 -17.72
CA GLY A 211 -33.25 15.32 -18.96
C GLY A 211 -31.89 15.07 -19.65
N GLY A 212 -31.69 13.95 -20.36
CA GLY A 212 -32.58 12.79 -20.54
C GLY A 212 -31.96 11.69 -21.43
N PHE A 213 -32.44 10.45 -21.29
CA PHE A 213 -31.99 9.24 -22.03
C PHE A 213 -31.99 9.40 -23.57
N GLY A 214 -31.03 8.78 -24.28
CA GLY A 214 -31.01 8.89 -25.75
C GLY A 214 -30.05 8.01 -26.58
N LYS A 215 -30.08 6.67 -26.42
CA LYS A 215 -29.49 5.64 -27.34
C LYS A 215 -27.96 5.66 -27.55
N GLY A 216 -27.33 4.48 -27.46
CA GLY A 216 -25.91 4.27 -27.75
C GLY A 216 -25.62 3.87 -29.20
N PHE A 217 -24.32 3.80 -29.55
CA PHE A 217 -23.83 3.23 -30.80
C PHE A 217 -22.70 2.23 -30.54
N ASN A 218 -22.67 1.16 -31.35
CA ASN A 218 -21.61 0.17 -31.38
C ASN A 218 -20.44 0.69 -32.23
N GLY A 219 -19.20 0.61 -31.74
CA GLY A 219 -18.01 1.13 -32.41
C GLY A 219 -16.75 0.39 -31.98
N GLY A 220 -16.15 -0.36 -32.90
CA GLY A 220 -15.12 -1.36 -32.59
C GLY A 220 -13.76 -0.80 -32.15
N TYR A 221 -13.04 -1.58 -31.36
CA TYR A 221 -11.64 -1.33 -31.00
C TYR A 221 -10.72 -1.51 -32.21
N GLY A 222 -10.35 -0.40 -32.85
CA GLY A 222 -9.21 -0.34 -33.76
C GLY A 222 -7.91 -0.17 -32.98
N GLY A 223 -7.05 -1.20 -32.97
CA GLY A 223 -5.71 -1.10 -32.38
C GLY A 223 -4.76 -0.34 -33.31
N GLY A 224 -4.03 0.65 -32.77
CA GLY A 224 -2.99 1.39 -33.49
C GLY A 224 -1.77 1.60 -32.61
N GLY A 225 -0.67 0.92 -32.93
CA GLY A 225 0.58 0.99 -32.18
C GLY A 225 1.76 1.44 -33.04
N CYS A 226 2.47 2.47 -32.57
CA CYS A 226 3.78 2.95 -33.03
C CYS A 226 4.56 3.28 -31.74
N GLY A 227 5.85 2.97 -31.55
CA GLY A 227 6.91 2.73 -32.51
C GLY A 227 7.53 4.06 -32.96
N GLY A 228 8.83 4.34 -32.79
CA GLY A 228 9.95 3.55 -32.30
C GLY A 228 11.23 4.01 -33.02
N TYR A 229 12.34 4.27 -32.31
CA TYR A 229 13.53 4.89 -32.92
C TYR A 229 14.65 3.90 -33.25
N GLY A 230 15.10 3.95 -34.51
CA GLY A 230 16.31 3.27 -35.02
C GLY A 230 16.07 1.82 -35.48
N GLY A 231 16.46 1.42 -36.69
CA GLY A 231 17.00 2.20 -37.81
C GLY A 231 17.71 1.30 -38.82
N GLY A 232 17.20 1.23 -40.06
CA GLY A 232 17.74 0.40 -41.14
C GLY A 232 16.96 0.65 -42.42
N GLY A 233 17.66 0.88 -43.53
CA GLY A 233 17.05 1.47 -44.74
C GLY A 233 16.51 0.48 -45.78
N CYS A 234 16.04 1.09 -46.87
CA CYS A 234 15.86 0.53 -48.22
C CYS A 234 14.52 -0.18 -48.58
N ALA A 235 13.75 0.54 -49.40
CA ALA A 235 13.08 0.06 -50.61
C ALA A 235 12.01 -1.06 -50.53
N GLY A 236 10.75 -0.63 -50.35
CA GLY A 236 9.69 -0.75 -51.37
C GLY A 236 9.08 -2.12 -51.72
N GLY A 237 7.77 -2.12 -52.05
CA GLY A 237 7.07 -3.28 -52.62
C GLY A 237 5.60 -3.36 -52.19
N TYR A 238 4.68 -3.26 -53.15
CA TYR A 238 3.24 -3.42 -52.93
C TYR A 238 2.82 -4.90 -52.94
N GLY A 239 1.78 -5.23 -52.16
CA GLY A 239 0.96 -6.45 -52.30
C GLY A 239 1.48 -7.70 -51.56
N GLY A 240 0.62 -8.68 -51.25
CA GLY A 240 -0.83 -8.70 -51.42
C GLY A 240 -1.41 -10.13 -51.55
N CYS A 241 -2.42 -10.45 -50.73
CA CYS A 241 -3.39 -11.54 -50.91
C CYS A 241 -2.90 -13.01 -51.00
N GLY A 242 -2.99 -13.72 -49.86
CA GLY A 242 -3.77 -14.97 -49.73
C GLY A 242 -3.23 -16.32 -50.25
N GLY A 243 -3.81 -17.41 -49.71
CA GLY A 243 -3.88 -18.72 -50.38
C GLY A 243 -3.12 -19.91 -49.78
N GLY A 244 -3.88 -20.92 -49.32
CA GLY A 244 -3.79 -22.28 -49.88
C GLY A 244 -2.68 -23.27 -49.45
N TYR A 245 -3.07 -24.27 -48.66
CA TYR A 245 -2.69 -25.70 -48.71
C TYR A 245 -1.42 -26.21 -49.45
N GLY A 246 -0.64 -27.04 -48.74
CA GLY A 246 0.30 -28.03 -49.30
C GLY A 246 1.80 -27.72 -49.03
N GLY A 247 2.72 -28.69 -49.08
CA GLY A 247 2.53 -30.15 -49.12
C GLY A 247 3.71 -30.94 -49.70
N LYS A 248 4.50 -31.63 -48.84
CA LYS A 248 5.59 -32.59 -49.12
C LYS A 248 6.88 -32.07 -49.81
N GLY A 249 8.00 -32.67 -49.38
CA GLY A 249 9.27 -32.76 -50.13
C GLY A 249 10.21 -31.54 -50.02
N GLY A 250 11.53 -31.70 -50.10
CA GLY A 250 12.33 -32.94 -50.13
C GLY A 250 13.62 -32.79 -50.94
N CYS A 251 14.77 -33.17 -50.36
CA CYS A 251 16.13 -33.00 -50.92
C CYS A 251 16.57 -31.52 -51.07
N GLY A 252 17.87 -31.19 -51.09
CA GLY A 252 19.08 -32.00 -50.86
C GLY A 252 20.34 -31.27 -51.32
N TYR A 253 21.52 -31.70 -50.83
CA TYR A 253 22.85 -31.09 -50.99
C TYR A 253 23.11 -29.76 -50.24
N GLY A 254 24.29 -29.53 -49.64
CA GLY A 254 25.36 -30.51 -49.37
C GLY A 254 26.72 -29.91 -48.96
N GLY A 255 27.27 -30.35 -47.82
CA GLY A 255 28.66 -30.10 -47.39
C GLY A 255 28.81 -29.08 -46.25
N GLY A 256 29.52 -29.37 -45.15
CA GLY A 256 30.10 -30.67 -44.76
C GLY A 256 30.99 -30.62 -43.48
N LYS A 257 31.49 -31.81 -43.09
CA LYS A 257 32.44 -32.13 -41.99
C LYS A 257 31.89 -32.21 -40.55
N ALA A 258 31.73 -33.47 -40.10
CA ALA A 258 31.72 -33.98 -38.73
C ALA A 258 32.06 -35.51 -38.82
N PRO A 259 31.97 -36.34 -37.76
CA PRO A 259 32.92 -36.47 -36.65
C PRO A 259 33.37 -37.95 -36.41
N ALA A 260 34.04 -38.24 -35.28
CA ALA A 260 34.33 -39.57 -34.73
C ALA A 260 34.78 -39.46 -33.25
N TYR A 261 34.84 -40.48 -32.38
CA TYR A 261 34.05 -41.70 -32.04
C TYR A 261 34.75 -42.31 -30.78
N GLY A 262 34.17 -43.08 -29.84
CA GLY A 262 32.79 -43.53 -29.50
C GLY A 262 32.78 -43.78 -27.98
N ALA A 263 32.20 -44.81 -27.33
CA ALA A 263 31.12 -45.78 -27.60
C ALA A 263 30.75 -46.45 -26.25
N ALA A 264 29.60 -47.14 -26.12
CA ALA A 264 29.19 -47.88 -24.90
C ALA A 264 29.30 -49.40 -25.07
N PRO A 265 29.36 -50.17 -23.96
CA PRO A 265 28.38 -51.24 -23.76
C PRO A 265 27.87 -51.34 -22.29
N ALA A 266 27.12 -52.40 -21.97
CA ALA A 266 26.39 -52.59 -20.70
C ALA A 266 26.54 -54.04 -20.14
N ILE A 267 25.74 -54.35 -19.10
CA ILE A 267 25.51 -55.67 -18.45
C ILE A 267 26.50 -56.04 -17.32
N GLY A 268 25.97 -56.45 -16.17
CA GLY A 268 26.70 -57.05 -15.04
C GLY A 268 26.03 -56.79 -13.67
N GLY A 269 26.06 -57.74 -12.73
CA GLY A 269 25.48 -57.58 -11.39
C GLY A 269 25.81 -58.73 -10.41
N TYR A 270 25.11 -58.75 -9.27
CA TYR A 270 25.20 -59.68 -8.12
C TYR A 270 26.34 -59.50 -7.09
N GLY A 271 25.97 -59.63 -5.80
CA GLY A 271 26.85 -59.80 -4.62
C GLY A 271 27.34 -58.50 -3.93
N GLY A 272 27.46 -58.41 -2.60
CA GLY A 272 27.00 -59.30 -1.52
C GLY A 272 27.93 -59.32 -0.29
N TYR A 273 27.39 -59.24 0.94
CA TYR A 273 28.09 -59.33 2.25
C TYR A 273 29.09 -58.17 2.57
N SER A 274 29.49 -57.86 3.81
CA SER A 274 29.15 -58.41 5.14
C SER A 274 29.19 -57.35 6.27
N LYS A 275 28.75 -57.80 7.46
CA LYS A 275 28.70 -57.13 8.78
C LYS A 275 29.98 -56.40 9.20
N GLY A 276 29.80 -55.28 9.91
CA GLY A 276 30.75 -54.78 10.93
C GLY A 276 30.03 -54.58 12.29
N LYS A 277 30.48 -55.27 13.35
CA LYS A 277 30.03 -55.06 14.74
C LYS A 277 31.23 -54.68 15.60
N GLY A 278 31.13 -53.55 16.31
CA GLY A 278 32.03 -53.18 17.40
C GLY A 278 31.25 -52.96 18.70
N LYS A 279 31.82 -53.36 19.84
CA LYS A 279 31.32 -53.09 21.20
C LYS A 279 32.46 -52.56 22.06
N GLY A 280 32.14 -51.67 23.01
CA GLY A 280 33.08 -51.03 23.95
C GLY A 280 32.61 -49.59 24.20
N ALA A 281 31.74 -49.29 25.15
CA ALA A 281 31.78 -49.52 26.61
C ALA A 281 32.75 -48.57 27.32
N GLY A 282 32.18 -47.61 28.07
CA GLY A 282 32.89 -46.58 28.82
C GLY A 282 31.89 -45.56 29.37
N GLN A 283 31.46 -45.74 30.62
CA GLN A 283 30.63 -44.76 31.33
C GLN A 283 31.51 -43.70 31.98
N TRP A 284 30.98 -42.51 32.25
CA TRP A 284 30.95 -41.96 33.63
C TRP A 284 29.88 -40.86 33.74
N SER A 285 29.25 -40.77 34.91
CA SER A 285 28.35 -39.68 35.33
C SER A 285 29.16 -38.49 35.86
N GLY A 286 28.64 -37.26 36.00
CA GLY A 286 27.29 -36.72 35.80
C GLY A 286 27.01 -35.63 36.85
N SER A 287 25.80 -35.04 36.87
CA SER A 287 25.22 -34.45 38.10
C SER A 287 23.78 -33.93 37.87
N GLN A 288 22.88 -34.24 38.80
CA GLN A 288 21.54 -33.63 38.91
C GLN A 288 20.95 -33.86 40.31
N SER A 289 19.96 -33.04 40.69
CA SER A 289 19.17 -33.12 41.95
C SER A 289 20.00 -32.76 43.22
N PRO A 290 19.41 -32.55 44.42
CA PRO A 290 18.10 -33.00 44.94
C PRO A 290 17.07 -31.86 45.13
N TYR A 291 15.74 -32.09 45.07
CA TYR A 291 14.99 -32.85 46.09
C TYR A 291 13.63 -33.40 45.61
N GLN A 292 13.15 -34.45 46.28
CA GLN A 292 11.80 -35.03 46.15
C GLN A 292 11.14 -35.14 47.54
N ARG A 293 9.80 -35.32 47.62
CA ARG A 293 9.13 -36.65 47.84
C ARG A 293 7.85 -36.58 48.72
N ARG A 294 6.86 -37.45 48.38
CA ARG A 294 5.61 -37.81 49.12
C ARG A 294 4.52 -36.72 49.15
N MET A 295 3.22 -37.03 49.14
CA MET A 295 2.50 -38.24 49.57
C MET A 295 1.70 -38.99 48.48
N LEU A 296 1.23 -40.20 48.80
CA LEU A 296 0.19 -41.00 48.12
C LEU A 296 -0.59 -41.81 49.18
N GLN A 297 -1.80 -42.27 48.83
CA GLN A 297 -2.78 -43.02 49.67
C GLN A 297 -3.55 -42.16 50.71
N GLY A 298 -4.85 -42.47 50.93
CA GLY A 298 -5.67 -41.83 51.98
C GLY A 298 -7.17 -41.64 51.64
N ASP A 299 -7.95 -42.72 51.73
CA ASP A 299 -9.38 -42.83 52.12
C ASP A 299 -10.53 -41.98 51.54
N CYS A 300 -11.69 -42.65 51.45
CA CYS A 300 -13.02 -42.05 51.32
C CYS A 300 -13.62 -41.76 52.70
N GLY A 301 -14.34 -40.64 52.89
CA GLY A 301 -15.27 -40.55 54.03
C GLY A 301 -15.85 -39.18 54.41
N ARG A 302 -17.17 -39.03 54.21
CA ARG A 302 -18.14 -38.36 55.10
C ARG A 302 -17.82 -36.97 55.72
N SER A 303 -18.65 -36.00 55.32
CA SER A 303 -19.57 -35.25 56.23
C SER A 303 -18.96 -34.10 57.07
N THR A 304 -19.67 -33.03 57.47
CA THR A 304 -21.13 -32.82 57.64
C THR A 304 -21.55 -31.32 57.53
N ARG A 305 -22.81 -31.06 57.12
CA ARG A 305 -23.81 -30.00 57.51
C ARG A 305 -23.37 -28.68 58.20
N LEU A 306 -24.08 -27.56 58.06
CA LEU A 306 -25.55 -27.30 58.20
C LEU A 306 -26.07 -26.31 57.13
N HIS A 307 -27.17 -26.57 56.42
CA HIS A 307 -28.59 -26.19 56.67
C HIS A 307 -28.87 -24.67 56.68
N GLY A 308 -29.92 -24.13 56.02
CA GLY A 308 -31.01 -24.65 55.15
C GLY A 308 -31.69 -23.45 54.42
N GLY A 309 -32.77 -23.48 53.63
CA GLY A 309 -33.82 -24.46 53.23
C GLY A 309 -35.16 -23.68 53.05
N ALA A 310 -36.15 -23.99 52.19
CA ALA A 310 -36.41 -25.04 51.19
C ALA A 310 -37.48 -24.52 50.15
N PRO A 311 -37.82 -25.22 49.04
CA PRO A 311 -38.60 -24.63 47.91
C PRO A 311 -40.12 -24.86 47.94
N MET A 312 -40.88 -24.04 47.20
CA MET A 312 -42.31 -24.23 46.84
C MET A 312 -42.54 -23.70 45.41
N THR A 313 -42.86 -24.54 44.42
CA THR A 313 -44.16 -25.15 44.00
C THR A 313 -44.93 -24.33 42.96
N SER A 314 -45.63 -25.04 42.07
CA SER A 314 -46.37 -24.50 40.92
C SER A 314 -47.84 -24.23 41.25
N GLU A 315 -48.44 -23.22 40.62
CA GLU A 315 -49.91 -23.14 40.50
C GLU A 315 -50.36 -22.46 39.20
N LYS A 316 -51.62 -22.67 38.83
CA LYS A 316 -52.27 -22.20 37.60
C LYS A 316 -53.02 -20.89 37.83
N ARG A 317 -53.08 -20.01 36.83
CA ARG A 317 -54.26 -19.15 36.60
C ARG A 317 -54.62 -19.09 35.11
N GLN A 318 -55.91 -19.07 34.84
CA GLN A 318 -56.53 -18.80 33.53
C GLN A 318 -57.28 -17.45 33.60
N ILE A 319 -57.91 -17.08 32.48
CA ILE A 319 -58.89 -16.00 32.31
C ILE A 319 -58.22 -14.60 32.18
N GLY A 320 -58.64 -13.72 31.26
CA GLY A 320 -59.83 -13.74 30.39
C GLY A 320 -59.62 -13.27 28.95
N GLN A 321 -60.71 -13.28 28.17
CA GLN A 321 -60.76 -12.96 26.74
C GLN A 321 -61.44 -11.59 26.49
N THR A 322 -60.92 -10.81 25.54
CA THR A 322 -61.65 -9.88 24.64
C THR A 322 -60.64 -9.37 23.59
N GLY A 323 -60.89 -9.38 22.27
CA GLY A 323 -61.95 -10.00 21.46
C GLY A 323 -61.94 -9.46 20.01
N GLN A 324 -62.45 -10.24 19.05
CA GLN A 324 -62.85 -9.83 17.67
C GLN A 324 -61.76 -9.33 16.68
N THR A 325 -61.89 -9.44 15.34
CA THR A 325 -62.30 -10.56 14.43
C THR A 325 -61.89 -10.24 12.97
N ALA A 326 -62.00 -11.22 12.04
CA ALA A 326 -61.78 -11.13 10.59
C ALA A 326 -60.30 -10.98 10.13
N ASP A 327 -59.86 -11.49 8.98
CA ASP A 327 -60.56 -12.19 7.88
C ASP A 327 -59.76 -13.40 7.36
N ALA A 328 -60.42 -14.51 7.00
CA ALA A 328 -59.73 -15.73 6.53
C ALA A 328 -60.64 -16.74 5.76
N ALA A 329 -61.17 -16.39 4.57
CA ALA A 329 -62.12 -17.26 3.85
C ALA A 329 -62.12 -17.20 2.29
N MET A 330 -60.96 -17.15 1.62
CA MET A 330 -60.84 -17.43 0.16
C MET A 330 -59.41 -17.94 -0.16
N LEU A 331 -59.15 -18.94 -1.02
CA LEU A 331 -60.02 -19.80 -1.84
C LEU A 331 -59.67 -21.30 -1.66
N ARG A 332 -60.67 -22.18 -1.80
CA ARG A 332 -60.50 -23.59 -2.16
C ARG A 332 -61.57 -23.98 -3.19
N LYS A 333 -61.22 -24.01 -4.48
CA LYS A 333 -61.96 -24.69 -5.55
C LYS A 333 -61.08 -24.76 -6.81
N ASP A 334 -60.73 -25.98 -7.20
CA ASP A 334 -60.79 -26.52 -8.58
C ASP A 334 -59.83 -27.70 -8.76
N SER A 335 -60.28 -28.86 -8.28
CA SER A 335 -59.66 -30.17 -8.51
C SER A 335 -60.30 -30.82 -9.75
N GLY A 336 -59.67 -30.72 -10.93
CA GLY A 336 -60.38 -31.16 -12.14
C GLY A 336 -59.65 -31.13 -13.49
N ARG A 337 -58.35 -31.46 -13.57
CA ARG A 337 -57.74 -31.84 -14.87
C ARG A 337 -56.61 -32.85 -14.71
N GLN A 338 -56.75 -34.00 -15.36
CA GLN A 338 -55.63 -34.92 -15.58
C GLN A 338 -54.65 -34.26 -16.56
N GLN A 339 -53.37 -34.21 -16.22
CA GLN A 339 -52.31 -33.86 -17.16
C GLN A 339 -51.18 -34.87 -17.07
N THR A 340 -51.17 -35.78 -18.05
CA THR A 340 -50.10 -36.66 -18.51
C THR A 340 -48.80 -36.67 -17.69
N CYS A 341 -48.43 -37.84 -17.16
CA CYS A 341 -47.15 -38.10 -16.50
C CYS A 341 -45.96 -37.97 -17.47
N LEU A 342 -45.53 -36.75 -17.77
CA LEU A 342 -44.20 -36.49 -18.28
C LEU A 342 -43.19 -36.73 -17.16
N SER A 343 -42.19 -37.56 -17.42
CA SER A 343 -41.10 -37.83 -16.49
C SER A 343 -40.20 -36.61 -16.33
N HIS A 344 -40.62 -35.67 -15.47
CA HIS A 344 -39.72 -34.68 -14.91
C HIS A 344 -38.59 -35.40 -14.16
N LYS A 345 -37.43 -35.52 -14.80
CA LYS A 345 -36.16 -35.65 -14.09
C LYS A 345 -36.12 -34.53 -13.06
N GLU A 346 -35.98 -34.88 -11.79
CA GLU A 346 -35.87 -33.90 -10.73
C GLU A 346 -34.73 -32.94 -11.07
N LYS A 347 -35.01 -31.64 -11.14
CA LYS A 347 -33.95 -30.64 -11.26
C LYS A 347 -33.17 -30.70 -9.95
N THR A 348 -31.91 -31.13 -10.02
CA THR A 348 -31.00 -31.11 -8.86
C THR A 348 -30.77 -29.67 -8.43
N TRP A 349 -31.44 -29.25 -7.35
CA TRP A 349 -31.53 -27.87 -6.86
C TRP A 349 -30.24 -27.29 -6.24
N GLY A 350 -29.07 -27.86 -6.57
CA GLY A 350 -27.79 -27.55 -5.94
C GLY A 350 -26.66 -27.25 -6.92
N ASN A 351 -25.64 -26.55 -6.42
CA ASN A 351 -24.51 -26.05 -7.19
C ASN A 351 -23.73 -27.18 -7.89
N SER A 352 -23.18 -26.91 -9.08
CA SER A 352 -22.03 -27.64 -9.63
C SER A 352 -20.73 -27.16 -8.95
N VAL A 353 -20.01 -28.08 -8.30
CA VAL A 353 -18.81 -27.73 -7.52
C VAL A 353 -17.56 -28.45 -8.02
N LEU A 354 -16.53 -27.70 -8.44
CA LEU A 354 -15.19 -28.23 -8.73
C LEU A 354 -14.29 -27.96 -7.52
N VAL A 355 -13.55 -28.97 -7.07
CA VAL A 355 -12.66 -28.85 -5.91
C VAL A 355 -11.27 -29.37 -6.27
N PHE A 356 -10.28 -28.49 -6.17
CA PHE A 356 -8.86 -28.87 -6.07
C PHE A 356 -8.60 -29.07 -4.58
N SER A 357 -8.69 -30.32 -4.12
CA SER A 357 -8.66 -30.68 -2.70
C SER A 357 -7.24 -30.58 -2.15
N ASP A 358 -7.15 -30.18 -0.88
CA ASP A 358 -5.98 -30.44 -0.05
C ASP A 358 -5.79 -31.95 0.20
N GLY A 359 -4.58 -32.34 0.59
CA GLY A 359 -4.20 -33.70 0.97
C GLY A 359 -4.55 -34.09 2.41
N TYR A 360 -4.90 -33.14 3.27
CA TYR A 360 -5.18 -33.38 4.69
C TYR A 360 -6.63 -33.83 4.95
N GLY A 361 -7.56 -33.48 4.07
CA GLY A 361 -8.99 -33.80 4.14
C GLY A 361 -9.90 -32.63 4.52
N TYR A 362 -9.40 -31.40 4.64
CA TYR A 362 -10.21 -30.22 4.97
C TYR A 362 -11.36 -30.03 3.97
N CYS A 363 -11.06 -30.09 2.67
CA CYS A 363 -12.07 -29.99 1.61
C CYS A 363 -13.06 -31.15 1.61
N LYS A 364 -12.65 -32.36 2.04
CA LYS A 364 -13.55 -33.50 2.19
C LYS A 364 -14.58 -33.24 3.29
N ASP A 365 -14.15 -32.76 4.45
CA ASP A 365 -15.03 -32.49 5.59
C ASP A 365 -15.95 -31.27 5.31
N ILE A 366 -15.43 -30.23 4.64
CA ILE A 366 -16.22 -29.11 4.10
C ILE A 366 -17.32 -29.59 3.13
N LEU A 367 -17.00 -30.55 2.25
CA LEU A 367 -17.96 -31.14 1.31
C LEU A 367 -18.96 -32.11 1.97
N GLN A 368 -18.65 -32.66 3.14
CA GLN A 368 -19.56 -33.51 3.92
C GLN A 368 -20.55 -32.68 4.76
N GLN A 369 -20.12 -31.53 5.26
CA GLN A 369 -20.94 -30.63 6.09
C GLN A 369 -21.65 -29.53 5.29
N ALA A 370 -21.44 -29.48 3.96
CA ALA A 370 -22.16 -28.60 3.05
C ALA A 370 -23.69 -28.69 3.27
N PRO A 371 -24.41 -27.56 3.46
CA PRO A 371 -25.82 -27.61 3.85
C PRO A 371 -26.69 -28.39 2.86
N PRO A 372 -27.77 -29.06 3.31
CA PRO A 372 -28.62 -29.87 2.45
C PRO A 372 -29.07 -29.13 1.18
N GLY A 373 -28.99 -29.81 0.03
CA GLY A 373 -29.31 -29.24 -1.28
C GLY A 373 -28.27 -28.28 -1.86
N ARG A 374 -27.20 -27.89 -1.15
CA ARG A 374 -26.20 -26.93 -1.68
C ARG A 374 -25.32 -27.48 -2.79
N ILE A 375 -25.14 -28.79 -2.89
CA ILE A 375 -24.33 -29.45 -3.93
C ILE A 375 -25.26 -30.34 -4.76
N GLY A 376 -25.41 -30.03 -6.05
CA GLY A 376 -26.18 -30.83 -7.02
C GLY A 376 -25.28 -31.73 -7.86
N SER A 377 -24.05 -31.32 -8.12
CA SER A 377 -22.99 -32.17 -8.69
C SER A 377 -21.62 -31.73 -8.16
N LYS A 378 -20.65 -32.65 -8.09
CA LYS A 378 -19.28 -32.31 -7.70
C LYS A 378 -18.22 -33.07 -8.49
N SER A 379 -17.10 -32.40 -8.75
CA SER A 379 -15.85 -32.98 -9.25
C SER A 379 -14.77 -32.66 -8.22
N VAL A 380 -14.19 -33.69 -7.61
CA VAL A 380 -13.16 -33.54 -6.57
C VAL A 380 -11.85 -34.10 -7.13
N GLN A 381 -10.81 -33.29 -7.09
CA GLN A 381 -9.50 -33.55 -7.66
C GLN A 381 -8.51 -33.57 -6.49
N THR A 382 -7.87 -34.71 -6.24
CA THR A 382 -7.09 -34.98 -5.01
C THR A 382 -5.61 -35.26 -5.31
N LYS A 383 -5.06 -34.64 -6.36
CA LYS A 383 -3.63 -34.70 -6.66
C LYS A 383 -2.92 -33.57 -5.90
N PRO A 384 -1.68 -33.75 -5.43
CA PRO A 384 -0.88 -32.63 -4.98
C PRO A 384 -0.56 -31.70 -6.15
N ALA A 385 -0.29 -30.42 -5.83
CA ALA A 385 -0.21 -29.35 -6.82
C ALA A 385 0.79 -29.61 -7.96
N ASP A 386 1.89 -30.33 -7.68
CA ASP A 386 2.98 -30.59 -8.62
C ASP A 386 2.64 -31.61 -9.73
N LYS A 387 1.53 -32.36 -9.59
CA LYS A 387 1.08 -33.36 -10.59
C LYS A 387 0.06 -32.81 -11.60
N TYR A 388 -0.34 -31.54 -11.49
CA TYR A 388 -1.21 -30.89 -12.46
C TYR A 388 -0.41 -30.24 -13.59
N THR A 389 -0.86 -30.45 -14.83
CA THR A 389 -0.39 -29.65 -15.98
C THR A 389 -1.35 -28.50 -16.25
N GLU A 390 -0.87 -27.39 -16.82
CA GLU A 390 -1.74 -26.26 -17.21
C GLU A 390 -2.90 -26.72 -18.10
N LYS A 391 -2.63 -27.64 -19.05
CA LYS A 391 -3.65 -28.25 -19.93
C LYS A 391 -4.70 -29.06 -19.17
N GLU A 392 -4.31 -29.75 -18.09
CA GLU A 392 -5.27 -30.48 -17.24
C GLU A 392 -6.15 -29.51 -16.45
N VAL A 393 -5.56 -28.47 -15.83
CA VAL A 393 -6.32 -27.44 -15.09
C VAL A 393 -7.30 -26.73 -16.03
N GLN A 394 -6.84 -26.29 -17.20
CA GLN A 394 -7.67 -25.66 -18.22
C GLN A 394 -8.80 -26.58 -18.73
N LYS A 395 -8.56 -27.90 -18.83
CA LYS A 395 -9.58 -28.89 -19.20
C LYS A 395 -10.60 -29.11 -18.08
N LEU A 396 -10.17 -29.19 -16.82
CA LEU A 396 -11.04 -29.37 -15.66
C LEU A 396 -11.97 -28.16 -15.48
N VAL A 397 -11.38 -26.96 -15.38
CA VAL A 397 -12.12 -25.68 -15.29
C VAL A 397 -12.97 -25.45 -16.55
N GLY A 398 -12.48 -25.87 -17.72
CA GLY A 398 -13.16 -25.69 -19.00
C GLY A 398 -14.26 -26.72 -19.33
N SER A 399 -14.43 -27.79 -18.53
CA SER A 399 -15.28 -28.94 -18.86
C SER A 399 -16.79 -28.66 -18.84
N GLN A 400 -17.23 -27.73 -17.99
CA GLN A 400 -18.61 -27.24 -17.89
C GLN A 400 -18.63 -25.86 -17.20
N SER A 401 -19.82 -25.28 -16.99
CA SER A 401 -20.01 -24.14 -16.10
C SER A 401 -20.09 -24.60 -14.64
N TRP A 402 -19.34 -23.93 -13.77
CA TRP A 402 -19.26 -24.21 -12.34
C TRP A 402 -19.97 -23.13 -11.52
N ASP A 403 -20.86 -23.52 -10.60
CA ASP A 403 -21.44 -22.59 -9.63
C ASP A 403 -20.42 -22.18 -8.55
N LEU A 404 -19.51 -23.09 -8.20
CA LEU A 404 -18.43 -22.85 -7.24
C LEU A 404 -17.16 -23.63 -7.63
N ILE A 405 -16.02 -22.95 -7.61
CA ILE A 405 -14.70 -23.61 -7.60
C ILE A 405 -14.08 -23.42 -6.22
N ILE A 406 -13.65 -24.50 -5.57
CA ILE A 406 -12.87 -24.47 -4.32
C ILE A 406 -11.42 -24.83 -4.64
N PHE A 407 -10.50 -23.93 -4.33
CA PHE A 407 -9.06 -24.12 -4.42
C PHE A 407 -8.50 -24.36 -3.01
N GLY A 408 -8.43 -25.62 -2.62
CA GLY A 408 -7.93 -26.10 -1.34
C GLY A 408 -6.42 -26.31 -1.27
N LEU A 409 -5.73 -26.38 -2.42
CA LEU A 409 -4.27 -26.57 -2.50
C LEU A 409 -3.42 -25.51 -1.75
N GLY A 410 -4.01 -24.37 -1.36
CA GLY A 410 -3.38 -23.39 -0.48
C GLY A 410 -3.31 -23.82 1.00
N ILE A 411 -3.95 -24.93 1.37
CA ILE A 411 -3.82 -25.59 2.68
C ILE A 411 -2.57 -26.49 2.72
N ASP A 412 -2.14 -27.02 1.58
CA ASP A 412 -1.06 -28.01 1.53
C ASP A 412 0.32 -27.38 1.83
N LEU A 413 0.97 -27.87 2.88
CA LEU A 413 2.33 -27.49 3.24
C LEU A 413 3.36 -28.11 2.29
N PRO A 414 4.56 -27.50 2.15
CA PRO A 414 5.72 -28.18 1.56
C PRO A 414 6.15 -29.41 2.37
N GLU A 415 6.95 -30.27 1.74
CA GLU A 415 7.49 -31.52 2.30
C GLU A 415 8.41 -31.28 3.52
N SER A 416 9.04 -30.11 3.61
CA SER A 416 9.86 -29.66 4.72
C SER A 416 9.77 -28.12 4.87
N SER A 417 10.53 -27.53 5.81
CA SER A 417 10.75 -26.08 5.88
C SER A 417 11.99 -25.62 5.10
N ASP A 418 12.72 -26.54 4.44
CA ASP A 418 13.90 -26.20 3.67
C ASP A 418 13.50 -25.41 2.40
N LEU A 419 14.36 -24.47 2.00
CA LEU A 419 14.06 -23.55 0.90
C LEU A 419 13.73 -24.26 -0.43
N ALA A 420 14.33 -25.43 -0.67
CA ALA A 420 14.04 -26.22 -1.85
C ALA A 420 12.58 -26.67 -1.91
N ASP A 421 12.02 -27.18 -0.81
CA ASP A 421 10.63 -27.64 -0.74
C ASP A 421 9.64 -26.48 -0.63
N VAL A 422 9.99 -25.44 0.12
CA VAL A 422 9.20 -24.19 0.19
C VAL A 422 9.03 -23.58 -1.20
N HIS A 423 10.11 -23.47 -1.99
CA HIS A 423 10.04 -22.97 -3.36
C HIS A 423 9.29 -23.95 -4.29
N LYS A 424 9.58 -25.26 -4.24
CA LYS A 424 8.89 -26.32 -5.02
C LYS A 424 7.37 -26.31 -4.82
N GLN A 425 6.90 -26.19 -3.58
CA GLN A 425 5.46 -26.11 -3.27
C GLN A 425 4.85 -24.78 -3.70
N GLN A 426 5.51 -23.65 -3.40
CA GLN A 426 5.04 -22.32 -3.83
C GLN A 426 4.91 -22.23 -5.35
N ASP A 427 5.90 -22.75 -6.08
CA ASP A 427 5.88 -22.89 -7.54
C ASP A 427 4.70 -23.74 -8.02
N ALA A 428 4.50 -24.92 -7.44
CA ALA A 428 3.45 -25.85 -7.84
C ALA A 428 2.06 -25.23 -7.63
N VAL A 429 1.77 -24.75 -6.42
CA VAL A 429 0.48 -24.12 -6.07
C VAL A 429 0.20 -22.91 -6.96
N MET A 430 1.19 -22.04 -7.19
CA MET A 430 1.02 -20.85 -8.03
C MET A 430 0.89 -21.17 -9.53
N LYS A 431 1.51 -22.24 -10.04
CA LYS A 431 1.30 -22.72 -11.43
C LYS A 431 -0.12 -23.21 -11.66
N VAL A 432 -0.68 -24.00 -10.73
CA VAL A 432 -2.09 -24.43 -10.80
C VAL A 432 -3.03 -23.23 -10.67
N PHE A 433 -2.74 -22.31 -9.75
CA PHE A 433 -3.56 -21.11 -9.56
C PHE A 433 -3.55 -20.19 -10.79
N LEU A 434 -2.39 -19.96 -11.42
CA LEU A 434 -2.29 -19.18 -12.65
C LEU A 434 -3.06 -19.82 -13.82
N ALA A 435 -2.92 -21.13 -14.01
CA ALA A 435 -3.63 -21.88 -15.04
C ALA A 435 -5.17 -21.83 -14.85
N LEU A 436 -5.62 -21.89 -13.59
CA LEU A 436 -7.03 -21.74 -13.21
C LEU A 436 -7.51 -20.31 -13.50
N LEU A 437 -6.81 -19.29 -13.00
CA LEU A 437 -7.21 -17.89 -13.15
C LEU A 437 -7.29 -17.49 -14.62
N LYS A 438 -6.28 -17.83 -15.44
CA LYS A 438 -6.32 -17.62 -16.89
C LYS A 438 -7.60 -18.19 -17.49
N LYS A 439 -7.95 -19.43 -17.14
CA LYS A 439 -9.13 -20.07 -17.72
C LYS A 439 -10.45 -19.43 -17.30
N LEU A 440 -10.49 -18.73 -16.18
CA LEU A 440 -11.65 -17.93 -15.74
C LEU A 440 -11.65 -16.52 -16.34
N GLY A 441 -10.48 -15.95 -16.63
CA GLY A 441 -10.34 -14.68 -17.35
C GLY A 441 -10.83 -14.74 -18.79
N ASP A 442 -10.66 -15.89 -19.46
CA ASP A 442 -11.16 -16.14 -20.83
C ASP A 442 -12.69 -15.94 -20.98
N ASP A 443 -13.48 -16.26 -19.93
CA ASP A 443 -14.90 -16.57 -20.08
C ASP A 443 -15.65 -16.54 -18.73
N ALA A 444 -16.45 -15.48 -18.53
CA ALA A 444 -17.24 -15.25 -17.33
C ALA A 444 -18.31 -16.33 -17.05
N SER A 445 -18.69 -17.15 -18.03
CA SER A 445 -19.69 -18.21 -17.84
C SER A 445 -19.14 -19.47 -17.16
N ARG A 446 -17.82 -19.62 -17.05
CA ARG A 446 -17.18 -20.85 -16.52
C ARG A 446 -17.29 -21.00 -15.01
N CYS A 447 -17.40 -19.91 -14.27
CA CYS A 447 -17.44 -19.94 -12.82
C CYS A 447 -18.29 -18.81 -12.25
N LYS A 448 -19.27 -19.09 -11.39
CA LYS A 448 -20.02 -18.04 -10.68
C LYS A 448 -19.30 -17.52 -9.44
N ARG A 449 -18.43 -18.30 -8.82
CA ARG A 449 -17.55 -17.86 -7.71
C ARG A 449 -16.36 -18.80 -7.51
N LEU A 450 -15.17 -18.22 -7.37
CA LEU A 450 -13.97 -18.91 -6.90
C LEU A 450 -13.81 -18.71 -5.39
N CYS A 451 -13.52 -19.77 -4.66
CA CYS A 451 -13.14 -19.75 -3.25
C CYS A 451 -11.72 -20.32 -3.12
N VAL A 452 -10.83 -19.59 -2.45
CA VAL A 452 -9.42 -19.94 -2.23
C VAL A 452 -9.20 -20.10 -0.74
N LEU A 453 -8.66 -21.24 -0.33
CA LEU A 453 -8.41 -21.57 1.06
C LEU A 453 -6.91 -21.56 1.36
N THR A 454 -6.53 -20.96 2.49
CA THR A 454 -5.25 -21.18 3.15
C THR A 454 -5.48 -21.47 4.63
N VAL A 455 -4.42 -21.86 5.33
CA VAL A 455 -4.45 -22.09 6.77
C VAL A 455 -3.23 -21.45 7.42
N ASP A 456 -3.47 -20.73 8.52
CA ASP A 456 -2.51 -20.06 9.39
C ASP A 456 -1.44 -19.18 8.71
N CYS A 457 -1.67 -18.74 7.46
CA CYS A 457 -0.81 -17.79 6.75
C CYS A 457 -0.76 -16.40 7.43
N PHE A 458 -1.66 -16.15 8.39
CA PHE A 458 -1.70 -14.98 9.28
C PHE A 458 -1.72 -15.37 10.77
N ALA A 459 -1.15 -16.52 11.16
CA ALA A 459 -0.86 -16.80 12.56
C ALA A 459 0.10 -15.76 13.16
N GLU A 460 0.05 -15.65 14.49
CA GLU A 460 0.91 -14.76 15.29
C GLU A 460 1.50 -15.48 16.52
N GLU A 461 1.02 -16.70 16.82
CA GLU A 461 1.47 -17.52 17.94
C GLU A 461 2.86 -18.11 17.68
N ARG A 462 3.80 -17.87 18.60
CA ARG A 462 5.21 -18.24 18.44
C ARG A 462 5.40 -19.74 18.18
N GLU A 463 4.60 -20.58 18.82
CA GLU A 463 4.77 -22.03 18.86
C GLU A 463 4.58 -22.66 17.47
N ILE A 464 3.55 -22.22 16.71
CA ILE A 464 3.33 -22.72 15.34
C ILE A 464 4.39 -22.19 14.37
N HIS A 465 4.98 -21.01 14.64
CA HIS A 465 6.12 -20.49 13.89
C HIS A 465 7.44 -21.22 14.20
N GLU A 466 7.62 -21.74 15.41
CA GLU A 466 8.76 -22.60 15.79
C GLU A 466 8.60 -24.03 15.23
N GLU A 467 7.38 -24.55 15.16
CA GLU A 467 7.06 -25.91 14.70
C GLU A 467 7.00 -26.04 13.17
N LEU A 468 6.31 -25.12 12.48
CA LEU A 468 6.08 -25.18 11.03
C LEU A 468 6.97 -24.24 10.20
N GLY A 469 7.92 -23.54 10.84
CA GLY A 469 8.99 -22.81 10.17
C GLY A 469 8.53 -21.92 9.00
N LEU A 470 9.18 -22.07 7.84
CA LEU A 470 8.81 -21.40 6.59
C LEU A 470 7.64 -22.09 5.87
N SER A 471 7.39 -23.38 6.15
CA SER A 471 6.26 -24.14 5.59
C SER A 471 4.92 -23.45 5.84
N LEU A 472 4.76 -22.88 7.04
CA LEU A 472 3.59 -22.11 7.49
C LEU A 472 3.23 -20.92 6.59
N ILE A 473 4.22 -20.26 5.98
CA ILE A 473 4.02 -19.04 5.18
C ILE A 473 4.11 -19.27 3.66
N THR A 474 4.42 -20.48 3.20
CA THR A 474 4.63 -20.84 1.79
C THR A 474 3.50 -20.34 0.87
N ASN A 475 2.25 -20.54 1.29
CA ASN A 475 1.06 -20.24 0.49
C ASN A 475 0.49 -18.82 0.72
N ALA A 476 1.12 -17.98 1.55
CA ALA A 476 0.70 -16.59 1.78
C ALA A 476 0.72 -15.72 0.52
N CYS A 477 1.44 -16.15 -0.52
CA CYS A 477 1.40 -15.59 -1.87
C CYS A 477 -0.01 -15.58 -2.49
N LEU A 478 -0.88 -16.52 -2.12
CA LEU A 478 -2.27 -16.57 -2.61
C LEU A 478 -3.12 -15.37 -2.18
N PHE A 479 -2.82 -14.73 -1.04
CA PHE A 479 -3.55 -13.53 -0.59
C PHE A 479 -3.44 -12.39 -1.62
N GLY A 480 -2.21 -11.97 -1.94
CA GLY A 480 -1.95 -10.93 -2.95
C GLY A 480 -2.38 -11.33 -4.35
N ALA A 481 -2.23 -12.62 -4.70
CA ALA A 481 -2.71 -13.13 -5.98
C ALA A 481 -4.25 -13.00 -6.09
N CYS A 482 -5.01 -13.39 -5.07
CA CYS A 482 -6.46 -13.19 -5.03
C CYS A 482 -6.85 -11.70 -5.07
N ASN A 483 -6.09 -10.85 -4.38
CA ASN A 483 -6.32 -9.42 -4.32
C ASN A 483 -6.20 -8.75 -5.69
N THR A 484 -5.17 -9.07 -6.48
CA THR A 484 -5.07 -8.59 -7.88
C THR A 484 -6.04 -9.29 -8.82
N ALA A 485 -6.23 -10.61 -8.70
CA ALA A 485 -7.08 -11.37 -9.61
C ALA A 485 -8.54 -10.88 -9.66
N ARG A 486 -9.07 -10.28 -8.57
CA ARG A 486 -10.40 -9.62 -8.55
C ARG A 486 -10.54 -8.40 -9.47
N THR A 487 -9.44 -7.88 -10.01
CA THR A 487 -9.42 -6.78 -10.98
C THR A 487 -9.37 -7.26 -12.43
N GLU A 488 -9.14 -8.57 -12.67
CA GLU A 488 -8.87 -9.15 -13.99
C GLU A 488 -9.75 -10.37 -14.32
N VAL A 489 -10.25 -11.08 -13.32
CA VAL A 489 -11.14 -12.24 -13.48
C VAL A 489 -12.59 -11.81 -13.25
N PRO A 490 -13.52 -12.12 -14.17
CA PRO A 490 -14.91 -11.66 -14.09
C PRO A 490 -15.73 -12.31 -12.96
N CYS A 491 -15.36 -13.50 -12.49
CA CYS A 491 -16.07 -14.14 -11.37
C CYS A 491 -15.60 -13.60 -10.01
N PRO A 492 -16.51 -13.40 -9.04
CA PRO A 492 -16.14 -13.12 -7.64
C PRO A 492 -15.10 -14.11 -7.11
N ILE A 493 -14.00 -13.60 -6.56
CA ILE A 493 -12.98 -14.39 -5.86
C ILE A 493 -13.09 -14.13 -4.36
N GLN A 494 -13.23 -15.21 -3.59
CA GLN A 494 -13.30 -15.22 -2.14
C GLN A 494 -12.04 -15.89 -1.60
N TYR A 495 -11.35 -15.24 -0.66
CA TYR A 495 -10.16 -15.75 0.01
C TYR A 495 -10.48 -15.96 1.49
N ILE A 496 -10.22 -17.16 2.00
CA ILE A 496 -10.47 -17.55 3.39
C ILE A 496 -9.20 -18.18 3.95
N ASP A 497 -8.67 -17.59 5.01
CA ASP A 497 -7.64 -18.22 5.83
C ASP A 497 -8.30 -18.84 7.08
N THR A 498 -8.02 -20.10 7.38
CA THR A 498 -8.50 -20.80 8.60
C THR A 498 -7.34 -21.07 9.57
N GLU A 499 -7.61 -21.63 10.76
CA GLU A 499 -6.57 -22.17 11.65
C GLU A 499 -6.58 -23.72 11.64
N TRP A 500 -5.40 -24.35 11.77
CA TRP A 500 -5.23 -25.82 11.73
C TRP A 500 -5.99 -26.58 12.82
N ALA A 501 -6.32 -25.89 13.92
CA ALA A 501 -7.01 -26.42 15.09
C ALA A 501 -8.51 -26.04 15.14
N LEU A 502 -9.13 -25.70 13.99
CA LEU A 502 -10.54 -25.29 13.95
C LEU A 502 -11.46 -26.37 14.55
N ARG A 503 -12.16 -26.00 15.63
CA ARG A 503 -13.08 -26.89 16.35
C ARG A 503 -14.25 -27.30 15.47
N LYS A 504 -14.80 -28.49 15.76
CA LYS A 504 -16.01 -29.02 15.10
C LYS A 504 -17.23 -28.10 15.21
N GLU A 505 -17.33 -27.30 16.27
CA GLU A 505 -18.38 -26.27 16.45
C GLU A 505 -18.22 -25.07 15.49
N ASN A 506 -17.00 -24.79 15.01
CA ASN A 506 -16.67 -23.64 14.17
C ASN A 506 -16.55 -23.99 12.67
N LEU A 507 -16.32 -25.28 12.34
CA LEU A 507 -16.33 -25.77 10.96
C LEU A 507 -17.65 -25.45 10.20
N PRO A 508 -18.85 -25.52 10.81
CA PRO A 508 -20.08 -25.01 10.20
C PRO A 508 -20.02 -23.54 9.77
N TYR A 509 -19.28 -22.66 10.47
CA TYR A 509 -19.09 -21.27 10.04
C TYR A 509 -18.18 -21.18 8.82
N LEU A 510 -17.09 -21.96 8.76
CA LEU A 510 -16.23 -22.06 7.57
C LEU A 510 -17.03 -22.55 6.37
N VAL A 511 -17.86 -23.58 6.54
CA VAL A 511 -18.72 -24.13 5.49
C VAL A 511 -19.77 -23.10 5.03
N ALA A 512 -20.42 -22.38 5.95
CA ALA A 512 -21.35 -21.30 5.61
C ALA A 512 -20.65 -20.15 4.85
N GLU A 513 -19.44 -19.78 5.27
CA GLU A 513 -18.59 -18.77 4.63
C GLU A 513 -18.19 -19.18 3.20
N ILE A 514 -18.01 -20.48 2.94
CA ILE A 514 -17.72 -21.07 1.62
C ILE A 514 -18.98 -21.21 0.74
N PHE A 515 -20.15 -21.55 1.28
CA PHE A 515 -21.35 -21.90 0.48
C PHE A 515 -22.41 -20.79 0.30
N ARG A 516 -22.31 -19.68 1.03
CA ARG A 516 -23.13 -18.47 0.81
C ARG A 516 -23.04 -17.92 -0.63
N HIS A 517 -24.07 -17.19 -1.09
CA HIS A 517 -24.08 -16.59 -2.42
C HIS A 517 -23.29 -15.27 -2.50
N ALA A 518 -23.39 -14.43 -1.47
CA ALA A 518 -22.67 -13.16 -1.35
C ALA A 518 -21.83 -13.16 -0.06
N SER A 519 -20.74 -12.39 -0.05
CA SER A 519 -19.94 -12.15 1.15
C SER A 519 -20.57 -11.05 2.01
N PHE A 520 -20.38 -11.12 3.33
CA PHE A 520 -20.72 -9.99 4.21
C PHE A 520 -19.66 -8.91 4.06
N GLY A 521 -19.84 -8.05 3.05
CA GLY A 521 -19.03 -6.87 2.69
C GLY A 521 -17.60 -7.16 2.21
N HIS A 522 -17.04 -8.35 2.49
CA HIS A 522 -15.61 -8.59 2.44
C HIS A 522 -15.23 -9.90 1.77
N ASN A 523 -14.34 -9.79 0.78
CA ASN A 523 -13.92 -10.89 -0.08
C ASN A 523 -12.62 -11.58 0.38
N SER A 524 -11.92 -11.02 1.38
CA SER A 524 -10.80 -11.66 2.09
C SER A 524 -11.12 -11.69 3.60
N VAL A 525 -11.09 -12.87 4.22
CA VAL A 525 -11.52 -13.09 5.62
C VAL A 525 -10.61 -14.10 6.34
N ARG A 526 -10.64 -14.11 7.68
CA ARG A 526 -10.18 -15.27 8.47
C ARG A 526 -11.36 -15.93 9.21
N ILE A 527 -11.37 -17.26 9.30
CA ILE A 527 -12.29 -18.05 10.13
C ILE A 527 -11.47 -18.77 11.20
N LEU A 528 -11.65 -18.34 12.44
CA LEU A 528 -10.85 -18.74 13.59
C LEU A 528 -11.76 -19.34 14.67
N ASN A 529 -11.20 -20.05 15.66
CA ASN A 529 -12.01 -20.57 16.78
C ASN A 529 -12.67 -19.47 17.62
N LYS A 530 -12.10 -18.26 17.55
CA LYS A 530 -12.60 -17.01 18.13
C LYS A 530 -13.54 -16.22 17.19
N GLY A 531 -14.05 -16.83 16.11
CA GLY A 531 -15.03 -16.25 15.19
C GLY A 531 -14.49 -15.80 13.82
N ARG A 532 -15.28 -14.97 13.11
CA ARG A 532 -14.98 -14.46 11.77
C ARG A 532 -14.32 -13.08 11.83
N TYR A 533 -13.20 -12.92 11.13
CA TYR A 533 -12.43 -11.68 11.07
C TYR A 533 -12.30 -11.15 9.64
N VAL A 534 -12.20 -9.83 9.50
CA VAL A 534 -12.00 -9.11 8.24
C VAL A 534 -10.81 -8.18 8.38
N LEU A 535 -10.00 -8.05 7.33
CA LEU A 535 -8.86 -7.12 7.35
C LEU A 535 -9.36 -5.66 7.24
N ARG A 536 -8.63 -4.74 7.88
CA ARG A 536 -8.80 -3.29 7.80
C ARG A 536 -7.44 -2.61 7.89
N GLN A 537 -7.26 -1.49 7.18
CA GLN A 537 -6.18 -0.57 7.45
C GLN A 537 -6.62 0.44 8.51
N MET A 538 -5.70 0.79 9.40
CA MET A 538 -5.89 1.77 10.47
C MET A 538 -4.79 2.81 10.38
N SER A 539 -5.11 4.08 10.65
CA SER A 539 -4.11 5.15 10.62
C SER A 539 -3.05 4.96 11.71
N CYS A 540 -1.78 5.22 11.37
CA CYS A 540 -0.67 5.18 12.33
C CYS A 540 -0.70 6.31 13.38
N LYS A 541 -1.67 7.25 13.31
CA LYS A 541 -1.83 8.39 14.23
C LYS A 541 -1.63 8.07 15.73
N PRO A 542 -2.17 6.97 16.31
CA PRO A 542 -1.95 6.65 17.72
C PRO A 542 -0.48 6.41 18.10
N TYR A 543 0.34 5.98 17.13
CA TYR A 543 1.73 5.60 17.35
C TYR A 543 2.73 6.74 17.13
N MET A 544 2.33 7.86 16.52
CA MET A 544 3.23 8.99 16.23
C MET A 544 3.83 9.61 17.50
N ARG A 545 3.14 9.48 18.65
CA ARG A 545 3.60 9.93 19.98
C ARG A 545 4.65 9.00 20.63
N ARG A 546 4.94 7.82 20.07
CA ARG A 546 5.98 6.93 20.60
C ARG A 546 7.39 7.44 20.24
N PRO A 547 8.43 7.05 21.00
CA PRO A 547 9.81 7.49 20.78
C PRO A 547 10.31 7.30 19.35
N VAL A 548 11.24 8.16 18.92
CA VAL A 548 11.93 8.05 17.62
C VAL A 548 12.76 6.77 17.60
N TRP A 549 12.69 6.01 16.51
CA TRP A 549 13.51 4.83 16.29
C TRP A 549 15.00 5.19 16.17
N GLN A 550 15.85 4.42 16.85
CA GLN A 550 17.29 4.70 16.96
C GLN A 550 18.10 3.81 16.01
N LEU A 551 19.09 4.41 15.34
CA LEU A 551 20.08 3.65 14.56
C LEU A 551 21.03 2.88 15.48
N PRO A 552 21.51 1.70 15.06
CA PRO A 552 22.61 1.00 15.72
C PRO A 552 23.82 1.93 15.88
N GLU A 553 24.51 1.84 17.03
CA GLU A 553 25.72 2.63 17.27
C GLU A 553 26.89 2.21 16.38
N ASP A 554 26.98 0.91 16.03
CA ASP A 554 28.09 0.33 15.28
C ASP A 554 27.66 -0.78 14.29
N GLY A 555 28.66 -1.43 13.69
CA GLY A 555 28.49 -2.62 12.87
C GLY A 555 28.32 -2.32 11.38
N VAL A 556 27.57 -3.19 10.71
CA VAL A 556 27.37 -3.18 9.25
C VAL A 556 25.88 -3.11 8.95
N ILE A 557 25.48 -2.14 8.12
CA ILE A 557 24.14 -2.03 7.54
C ILE A 557 24.23 -2.37 6.05
N ALA A 558 23.51 -3.39 5.61
CA ALA A 558 23.50 -3.82 4.20
C ALA A 558 22.24 -3.35 3.47
N ILE A 559 22.35 -2.98 2.19
CA ILE A 559 21.21 -2.56 1.35
C ILE A 559 21.23 -3.32 0.02
N SER A 560 20.40 -4.35 -0.15
CA SER A 560 20.28 -5.04 -1.44
C SER A 560 19.42 -4.26 -2.42
N GLY A 561 19.90 -4.10 -3.65
CA GLY A 561 19.38 -3.09 -4.56
C GLY A 561 19.95 -1.70 -4.28
N GLY A 562 21.00 -1.59 -3.44
CA GLY A 562 21.56 -0.34 -2.93
C GLY A 562 21.98 0.66 -4.01
N ASN A 563 22.46 0.18 -5.16
CA ASN A 563 22.83 1.01 -6.31
C ASN A 563 21.64 1.53 -7.13
N GLY A 564 20.43 1.04 -6.88
CA GLY A 564 19.19 1.55 -7.46
C GLY A 564 18.66 2.75 -6.68
N ALA A 565 17.83 3.58 -7.34
CA ALA A 565 17.39 4.87 -6.83
C ALA A 565 16.84 4.84 -5.39
N LEU A 566 15.95 3.88 -5.08
CA LEU A 566 15.37 3.72 -3.73
C LEU A 566 16.40 3.24 -2.70
N GLY A 567 17.39 2.42 -3.10
CA GLY A 567 18.49 2.00 -2.25
C GLY A 567 19.39 3.18 -1.85
N LEU A 568 19.63 4.11 -2.78
CA LEU A 568 20.36 5.36 -2.51
C LEU A 568 19.58 6.31 -1.62
N VAL A 569 18.26 6.44 -1.80
CA VAL A 569 17.39 7.24 -0.90
C VAL A 569 17.43 6.69 0.53
N MET A 570 17.44 5.37 0.72
CA MET A 570 17.61 4.77 2.04
C MET A 570 19.03 4.97 2.60
N GLY A 571 20.07 4.90 1.76
CA GLY A 571 21.44 5.27 2.14
C GLY A 571 21.54 6.70 2.67
N LEU A 572 20.99 7.67 1.93
CA LEU A 572 20.91 9.08 2.35
C LEU A 572 20.10 9.25 3.63
N TRP A 573 18.96 8.56 3.77
CA TRP A 573 18.15 8.63 4.99
C TRP A 573 18.89 8.08 6.22
N LEU A 574 19.62 6.96 6.09
CA LEU A 574 20.45 6.41 7.17
C LEU A 574 21.53 7.43 7.61
N LEU A 575 22.23 8.04 6.65
CA LEU A 575 23.29 9.02 6.93
C LEU A 575 22.73 10.32 7.55
N ARG A 576 21.66 10.89 6.98
CA ARG A 576 20.97 12.08 7.52
C ARG A 576 20.37 11.79 8.91
N THR A 577 19.96 10.56 9.20
CA THR A 577 19.46 10.16 10.52
C THR A 577 20.62 9.95 11.51
N ALA A 578 21.77 9.43 11.07
CA ALA A 578 22.98 9.35 11.87
C ALA A 578 23.51 10.75 12.24
N GLN A 579 23.46 11.70 11.31
CA GLN A 579 23.78 13.11 11.56
C GLN A 579 22.87 13.72 12.65
N LYS A 580 21.56 13.46 12.59
CA LYS A 580 20.57 13.92 13.60
C LYS A 580 20.77 13.28 14.98
N GLN A 581 21.18 12.01 15.04
CA GLN A 581 21.32 11.26 16.30
C GLN A 581 22.70 11.38 16.93
N GLY A 582 23.74 11.67 16.15
CA GLY A 582 25.13 11.76 16.59
C GLY A 582 25.75 10.40 16.97
N GLY A 583 27.07 10.40 17.19
CA GLY A 583 27.81 9.28 17.79
C GLY A 583 27.97 7.99 16.97
N LYS A 584 27.23 7.82 15.87
CA LYS A 584 27.17 6.56 15.09
C LYS A 584 28.49 6.24 14.36
N LYS A 585 28.85 4.96 14.36
CA LYS A 585 30.10 4.38 13.80
C LYS A 585 29.86 3.11 12.99
N PHE A 586 28.65 2.93 12.44
CA PHE A 586 28.36 1.82 11.52
C PHE A 586 29.00 2.07 10.14
N SER A 587 28.96 1.05 9.28
CA SER A 587 29.29 1.12 7.86
C SER A 587 28.10 0.71 6.99
N ILE A 588 28.00 1.20 5.75
CA ILE A 588 26.93 0.82 4.81
C ILE A 588 27.50 0.04 3.61
N LYS A 589 26.96 -1.15 3.37
CA LYS A 589 27.26 -2.01 2.21
C LYS A 589 26.13 -1.90 1.18
N PHE A 590 26.34 -1.18 0.08
CA PHE A 590 25.38 -1.08 -1.02
C PHE A 590 25.54 -2.27 -1.97
N LEU A 591 24.60 -3.23 -1.92
CA LEU A 591 24.72 -4.50 -2.62
C LEU A 591 23.96 -4.51 -3.95
N SER A 592 24.63 -4.96 -5.01
CA SER A 592 23.96 -5.32 -6.28
C SER A 592 24.73 -6.36 -7.10
N ARG A 593 24.09 -6.85 -8.16
CA ARG A 593 24.69 -7.79 -9.14
C ARG A 593 25.81 -7.18 -9.97
N SER A 594 25.71 -5.88 -10.24
CA SER A 594 26.55 -5.17 -11.22
C SER A 594 27.57 -4.23 -10.60
N MET A 595 27.36 -3.75 -9.37
CA MET A 595 28.08 -2.61 -8.78
C MET A 595 28.13 -1.38 -9.71
N LYS A 596 27.08 -1.19 -10.51
CA LYS A 596 26.92 -0.04 -11.42
C LYS A 596 25.79 0.86 -10.94
N ILE A 597 26.09 2.15 -10.90
CA ILE A 597 25.15 3.23 -10.63
C ILE A 597 24.92 3.93 -11.96
N SER A 598 23.66 4.08 -12.37
CA SER A 598 23.31 4.77 -13.62
C SER A 598 23.54 6.28 -13.49
N ASP A 599 23.72 6.98 -14.61
CA ASP A 599 24.04 8.42 -14.62
C ASP A 599 22.98 9.26 -13.89
N GLN A 600 21.70 8.91 -14.03
CA GLN A 600 20.56 9.47 -13.28
C GLN A 600 20.70 9.34 -11.75
N ASN A 601 21.33 8.26 -11.27
CA ASN A 601 21.54 7.96 -9.85
C ASN A 601 22.90 8.45 -9.33
N MET A 602 23.82 8.84 -10.22
CA MET A 602 25.17 9.29 -9.86
C MET A 602 25.21 10.54 -8.96
N PRO A 603 24.31 11.54 -9.08
CA PRO A 603 24.23 12.65 -8.12
C PRO A 603 23.95 12.17 -6.70
N ASN A 604 22.95 11.29 -6.52
CA ASN A 604 22.58 10.73 -5.22
C ASN A 604 23.72 9.91 -4.62
N TRP A 605 24.50 9.19 -5.44
CA TRP A 605 25.69 8.48 -4.96
C TRP A 605 26.80 9.42 -4.50
N LYS A 606 27.07 10.51 -5.23
CA LYS A 606 28.03 11.54 -4.79
C LYS A 606 27.60 12.19 -3.48
N GLU A 607 26.30 12.42 -3.29
CA GLU A 607 25.76 12.89 -2.00
C GLU A 607 25.96 11.85 -0.88
N VAL A 608 25.69 10.55 -1.15
CA VAL A 608 25.97 9.45 -0.20
C VAL A 608 27.45 9.45 0.21
N GLN A 609 28.38 9.57 -0.73
CA GLN A 609 29.82 9.59 -0.44
C GLN A 609 30.22 10.82 0.40
N SER A 610 29.80 12.02 -0.02
CA SER A 610 30.18 13.27 0.66
C SER A 610 29.59 13.37 2.07
N LEU A 611 28.32 12.97 2.26
CA LEU A 611 27.69 12.97 3.58
C LEU A 611 28.30 11.90 4.48
N ALA A 612 28.63 10.71 3.95
CA ALA A 612 29.30 9.66 4.69
C ALA A 612 30.70 10.08 5.18
N GLU A 613 31.50 10.69 4.29
CA GLU A 613 32.80 11.27 4.62
C GLU A 613 32.70 12.32 5.74
N SER A 614 31.74 13.25 5.64
CA SER A 614 31.51 14.28 6.67
C SER A 614 31.10 13.73 8.04
N LEU A 615 30.65 12.47 8.11
CA LEU A 615 30.23 11.77 9.34
C LEU A 615 31.25 10.73 9.81
N GLY A 616 32.34 10.49 9.06
CA GLY A 616 33.28 9.40 9.32
C GLY A 616 32.68 7.99 9.16
N ILE A 617 31.56 7.87 8.43
CA ILE A 617 30.86 6.61 8.18
C ILE A 617 31.41 5.97 6.91
N HIS A 618 31.86 4.72 6.97
CA HIS A 618 32.35 4.03 5.78
C HIS A 618 31.19 3.55 4.88
N VAL A 619 31.21 3.91 3.60
CA VAL A 619 30.24 3.46 2.59
C VAL A 619 30.94 2.82 1.41
N GLU A 620 30.49 1.65 0.99
CA GLU A 620 31.05 0.92 -0.16
C GLU A 620 29.97 0.26 -1.00
N GLN A 621 30.33 -0.08 -2.24
CA GLN A 621 29.53 -0.95 -3.09
C GLN A 621 30.12 -2.35 -3.03
N ALA A 622 29.27 -3.38 -2.97
CA ALA A 622 29.73 -4.78 -2.97
C ALA A 622 28.86 -5.67 -3.88
N LYS A 623 29.46 -6.71 -4.45
CA LYS A 623 28.77 -7.63 -5.35
C LYS A 623 28.01 -8.69 -4.55
N CYS A 624 26.69 -8.73 -4.72
CA CYS A 624 25.84 -9.80 -4.21
C CYS A 624 24.64 -9.95 -5.15
N ASP A 625 24.40 -11.16 -5.66
CA ASP A 625 23.16 -11.48 -6.36
C ASP A 625 22.19 -12.14 -5.37
N VAL A 626 21.26 -11.34 -4.86
CA VAL A 626 20.27 -11.84 -3.89
C VAL A 626 19.28 -12.86 -4.47
N SER A 627 19.28 -13.10 -5.78
CA SER A 627 18.56 -14.24 -6.38
C SER A 627 19.31 -15.58 -6.28
N LYS A 628 20.54 -15.60 -5.73
CA LYS A 628 21.38 -16.80 -5.65
C LYS A 628 21.77 -17.09 -4.21
N GLN A 629 21.30 -18.22 -3.67
CA GLN A 629 21.48 -18.62 -2.28
C GLN A 629 22.95 -18.49 -1.82
N GLU A 630 23.88 -19.11 -2.53
CA GLU A 630 25.32 -19.08 -2.26
C GLU A 630 25.88 -17.63 -2.14
N SER A 631 25.38 -16.71 -2.96
CA SER A 631 25.79 -15.30 -2.95
C SER A 631 25.22 -14.52 -1.76
N VAL A 632 24.10 -14.97 -1.18
CA VAL A 632 23.52 -14.42 0.04
C VAL A 632 24.18 -15.02 1.27
N GLU A 633 24.35 -16.34 1.31
CA GLU A 633 25.04 -17.06 2.37
C GLU A 633 26.49 -16.55 2.53
N SER A 634 27.26 -16.48 1.44
CA SER A 634 28.64 -15.96 1.45
C SER A 634 28.69 -14.49 1.90
N PHE A 635 27.75 -13.64 1.46
CA PHE A 635 27.67 -12.27 1.94
C PHE A 635 27.41 -12.22 3.45
N VAL A 636 26.35 -12.88 3.93
CA VAL A 636 25.96 -12.87 5.35
C VAL A 636 27.08 -13.44 6.23
N GLN A 637 27.76 -14.51 5.80
CA GLN A 637 28.92 -15.06 6.49
C GLN A 637 30.05 -14.03 6.59
N SER A 638 30.34 -13.27 5.53
CA SER A 638 31.42 -12.26 5.51
C SER A 638 31.21 -11.06 6.43
N VAL A 639 29.97 -10.79 6.88
CA VAL A 639 29.62 -9.65 7.76
C VAL A 639 29.11 -10.06 9.14
N THR A 640 28.85 -11.35 9.39
CA THR A 640 28.45 -11.87 10.70
C THR A 640 29.68 -12.03 11.60
N PRO A 641 29.63 -11.72 12.91
CA PRO A 641 28.47 -11.30 13.71
C PRO A 641 28.33 -9.77 13.84
N ASN A 642 28.75 -8.99 12.84
CA ASN A 642 28.75 -7.52 12.88
C ASN A 642 27.63 -6.86 12.05
N LEU A 643 26.81 -7.63 11.33
CA LEU A 643 25.65 -7.17 10.59
C LEU A 643 24.53 -6.70 11.55
N THR A 644 24.43 -5.39 11.77
CA THR A 644 23.46 -4.75 12.67
C THR A 644 22.17 -4.34 11.97
N GLY A 645 22.16 -4.21 10.64
CA GLY A 645 20.96 -3.91 9.86
C GLY A 645 20.97 -4.46 8.44
N PHE A 646 19.80 -4.78 7.89
CA PHE A 646 19.66 -5.13 6.46
C PHE A 646 18.39 -4.51 5.87
N ILE A 647 18.51 -3.88 4.69
CA ILE A 647 17.39 -3.35 3.90
C ILE A 647 17.34 -4.09 2.55
N HIS A 648 16.37 -4.98 2.41
CA HIS A 648 16.06 -5.66 1.16
C HIS A 648 15.17 -4.77 0.28
N SER A 649 15.79 -3.83 -0.44
CA SER A 649 15.16 -2.94 -1.43
C SER A 649 15.21 -3.46 -2.87
N ALA A 650 15.62 -4.73 -3.07
CA ALA A 650 15.70 -5.33 -4.39
C ALA A 650 14.32 -5.73 -4.93
N GLY A 651 14.22 -5.83 -6.26
CA GLY A 651 13.01 -6.22 -6.95
C GLY A 651 13.02 -5.76 -8.41
N ILE A 652 12.12 -6.35 -9.20
CA ILE A 652 11.80 -5.92 -10.56
C ILE A 652 10.27 -5.91 -10.73
N LEU A 653 9.78 -5.27 -11.79
CA LEU A 653 8.43 -5.46 -12.31
C LEU A 653 8.47 -6.40 -13.52
N GLN A 654 7.42 -7.19 -13.67
CA GLN A 654 7.13 -8.01 -14.86
C GLN A 654 5.61 -7.99 -15.06
N ASP A 655 5.08 -6.78 -15.12
CA ASP A 655 3.66 -6.50 -15.10
C ASP A 655 3.03 -6.95 -16.42
N ALA A 656 1.95 -7.71 -16.33
CA ALA A 656 1.20 -8.20 -17.47
C ALA A 656 -0.20 -8.61 -17.05
N MET A 657 -1.19 -8.18 -17.84
CA MET A 657 -2.55 -8.71 -17.79
C MET A 657 -2.53 -10.23 -17.77
N LEU A 658 -3.40 -10.85 -16.97
CA LEU A 658 -3.50 -12.27 -16.66
C LEU A 658 -3.31 -13.21 -17.86
N ILE A 659 -3.91 -12.88 -19.01
CA ILE A 659 -3.78 -13.66 -20.26
C ILE A 659 -2.33 -13.68 -20.81
N ASN A 660 -1.61 -12.58 -20.66
CA ASN A 660 -0.22 -12.35 -21.08
C ASN A 660 0.80 -12.56 -19.94
N GLN A 661 0.34 -13.02 -18.78
CA GLN A 661 1.16 -13.35 -17.61
C GLN A 661 1.69 -14.78 -17.76
N THR A 662 2.98 -15.00 -17.49
CA THR A 662 3.67 -16.27 -17.78
C THR A 662 4.47 -16.75 -16.57
N TRP A 663 4.91 -18.02 -16.54
CA TRP A 663 5.67 -18.49 -15.39
C TRP A 663 7.01 -17.76 -15.26
N GLU A 664 7.67 -17.44 -16.36
CA GLU A 664 8.98 -16.77 -16.39
C GLU A 664 8.89 -15.35 -15.78
N LYS A 665 7.76 -14.67 -16.00
CA LYS A 665 7.43 -13.37 -15.38
C LYS A 665 7.08 -13.48 -13.90
N PHE A 666 6.50 -14.60 -13.46
CA PHE A 666 6.33 -14.91 -12.04
C PHE A 666 7.69 -15.16 -11.38
N ASP A 667 8.44 -16.10 -11.94
CA ASP A 667 9.74 -16.57 -11.46
C ASP A 667 10.72 -15.42 -11.27
N ALA A 668 10.90 -14.57 -12.28
CA ALA A 668 11.82 -13.43 -12.22
C ALA A 668 11.45 -12.38 -11.15
N VAL A 669 10.17 -12.26 -10.78
CA VAL A 669 9.71 -11.38 -9.68
C VAL A 669 9.83 -12.05 -8.31
N PHE A 670 9.73 -13.39 -8.25
CA PHE A 670 9.92 -14.18 -7.03
C PHE A 670 11.42 -14.26 -6.67
N GLU A 671 12.27 -14.57 -7.65
CA GLU A 671 13.75 -14.54 -7.57
C GLU A 671 14.28 -13.24 -6.95
N ALA A 672 13.74 -12.10 -7.37
CA ALA A 672 14.22 -10.78 -6.94
C ALA A 672 13.63 -10.29 -5.62
N LYS A 673 12.65 -11.00 -5.04
CA LYS A 673 11.90 -10.60 -3.83
C LYS A 673 11.67 -11.74 -2.85
N SER A 674 10.62 -12.55 -3.01
CA SER A 674 10.24 -13.59 -2.04
C SER A 674 11.37 -14.60 -1.82
N ARG A 675 11.94 -15.17 -2.88
CA ARG A 675 13.08 -16.12 -2.79
C ARG A 675 14.33 -15.45 -2.23
N ALA A 676 14.63 -14.22 -2.66
CA ALA A 676 15.74 -13.43 -2.11
C ALA A 676 15.65 -13.19 -0.60
N ALA A 677 14.45 -12.89 -0.10
CA ALA A 677 14.19 -12.74 1.33
C ALA A 677 14.21 -14.10 2.08
N ALA A 678 13.85 -15.20 1.40
CA ALA A 678 13.96 -16.56 1.93
C ALA A 678 15.44 -16.99 2.09
N PHE A 679 16.27 -16.78 1.06
CA PHE A 679 17.73 -16.98 1.14
C PHE A 679 18.36 -16.14 2.25
N LEU A 680 17.90 -14.89 2.43
CA LEU A 680 18.38 -14.01 3.50
C LEU A 680 17.93 -14.47 4.89
N HIS A 681 16.71 -14.98 5.05
CA HIS A 681 16.26 -15.61 6.29
C HIS A 681 17.18 -16.78 6.64
N ASP A 682 17.28 -17.76 5.74
CA ASP A 682 18.05 -19.00 5.93
C ASP A 682 19.53 -18.72 6.25
N ALA A 683 20.17 -17.83 5.50
CA ALA A 683 21.53 -17.40 5.77
C ALA A 683 21.71 -16.75 7.16
N LEU A 684 20.73 -15.96 7.63
CA LEU A 684 20.77 -15.33 8.96
C LEU A 684 20.56 -16.34 10.10
N GLU A 685 19.77 -17.38 9.89
CA GLU A 685 19.58 -18.46 10.86
C GLU A 685 20.80 -19.37 10.94
N LYS A 686 21.33 -19.83 9.79
CA LYS A 686 22.54 -20.66 9.68
C LYS A 686 23.76 -20.01 10.34
N ASN A 687 23.97 -18.72 10.12
CA ASN A 687 25.16 -18.01 10.61
C ASN A 687 25.01 -17.45 12.04
N GLN A 688 23.83 -17.53 12.65
CA GLN A 688 23.52 -17.04 14.01
C GLN A 688 24.04 -15.62 14.30
N ASN A 689 23.32 -14.59 13.84
CA ASN A 689 23.72 -13.19 13.98
C ASN A 689 22.98 -12.42 15.10
N PRO A 690 23.42 -12.45 16.37
CA PRO A 690 22.74 -11.81 17.51
C PRO A 690 22.85 -10.28 17.53
N LYS A 691 23.72 -9.67 16.70
CA LYS A 691 23.82 -8.20 16.62
C LYS A 691 22.74 -7.55 15.76
N LEU A 692 22.03 -8.32 14.93
CA LEU A 692 20.98 -7.79 14.05
C LEU A 692 19.92 -7.02 14.85
N LYS A 693 19.73 -5.74 14.54
CA LYS A 693 18.72 -4.87 15.16
C LYS A 693 17.51 -4.65 14.27
N PHE A 694 17.69 -4.69 12.96
CA PHE A 694 16.59 -4.58 12.00
C PHE A 694 16.84 -5.34 10.70
N LEU A 695 15.75 -5.85 10.11
CA LEU A 695 15.71 -6.43 8.77
C LEU A 695 14.46 -5.89 8.07
N TRP A 696 14.60 -5.06 7.04
CA TRP A 696 13.49 -4.46 6.34
C TRP A 696 13.31 -5.10 4.96
N LEU A 697 12.14 -5.66 4.69
CA LEU A 697 11.78 -6.30 3.42
C LEU A 697 10.84 -5.36 2.65
N PHE A 698 11.29 -4.71 1.59
CA PHE A 698 10.49 -3.67 0.94
C PHE A 698 9.34 -4.28 0.13
N SER A 699 8.19 -4.37 0.78
CA SER A 699 6.92 -4.82 0.23
C SER A 699 6.24 -3.70 -0.56
N SER A 700 5.00 -3.91 -1.02
CA SER A 700 4.22 -2.90 -1.74
C SER A 700 2.74 -2.96 -1.37
N THR A 701 2.05 -1.81 -1.41
CA THR A 701 0.58 -1.76 -1.33
C THR A 701 -0.10 -2.55 -2.46
N ALA A 702 0.63 -2.94 -3.52
CA ALA A 702 0.17 -3.88 -4.54
C ALA A 702 -0.31 -5.23 -3.96
N VAL A 703 0.07 -5.61 -2.73
CA VAL A 703 -0.58 -6.76 -2.04
C VAL A 703 -2.09 -6.58 -1.91
N TYR A 704 -2.59 -5.34 -1.92
CA TYR A 704 -4.01 -4.97 -1.95
C TYR A 704 -4.56 -4.74 -3.37
N GLY A 705 -3.94 -5.33 -4.40
CA GLY A 705 -4.55 -5.54 -5.72
C GLY A 705 -4.31 -4.41 -6.72
N ASN A 706 -3.46 -4.66 -7.71
CA ASN A 706 -3.18 -3.77 -8.85
C ASN A 706 -3.29 -4.56 -10.16
N MET A 707 -4.09 -4.06 -11.10
CA MET A 707 -4.32 -4.69 -12.41
C MET A 707 -3.01 -4.97 -13.15
N GLY A 708 -2.77 -6.23 -13.56
CA GLY A 708 -1.56 -6.69 -14.23
C GLY A 708 -0.39 -7.05 -13.31
N GLN A 709 -0.50 -6.82 -12.00
CA GLN A 709 0.58 -7.04 -11.02
C GLN A 709 0.44 -8.35 -10.23
N LEU A 710 -0.17 -9.40 -10.82
CA LEU A 710 -0.54 -10.64 -10.11
C LEU A 710 0.67 -11.33 -9.43
N ASN A 711 1.79 -11.41 -10.15
CA ASN A 711 3.09 -11.90 -9.67
C ASN A 711 3.67 -11.01 -8.55
N TYR A 712 3.68 -9.70 -8.74
CA TYR A 712 4.23 -8.74 -7.79
C TYR A 712 3.43 -8.71 -6.49
N SER A 713 2.11 -8.76 -6.58
CA SER A 713 1.19 -8.82 -5.43
C SER A 713 1.40 -10.09 -4.60
N ALA A 714 1.56 -11.23 -5.26
CA ALA A 714 1.84 -12.51 -4.63
C ALA A 714 3.20 -12.53 -3.92
N SER A 715 4.26 -12.08 -4.61
CA SER A 715 5.63 -12.05 -4.07
C SER A 715 5.75 -11.13 -2.85
N ASN A 716 5.16 -9.92 -2.91
CA ASN A 716 5.16 -8.99 -1.76
C ASN A 716 4.32 -9.51 -0.57
N SER A 717 3.23 -10.25 -0.81
CA SER A 717 2.44 -10.85 0.29
C SER A 717 3.22 -11.89 1.08
N TRP A 718 4.18 -12.56 0.44
CA TRP A 718 5.10 -13.47 1.10
C TRP A 718 6.15 -12.72 1.94
N LEU A 719 6.61 -11.54 1.51
CA LEU A 719 7.47 -10.67 2.34
C LEU A 719 6.77 -10.23 3.63
N ASP A 720 5.48 -9.88 3.54
CA ASP A 720 4.65 -9.53 4.70
C ASP A 720 4.46 -10.74 5.65
N ALA A 721 4.38 -11.95 5.11
CA ALA A 721 4.27 -13.18 5.89
C ALA A 721 5.59 -13.55 6.57
N LEU A 722 6.73 -13.38 5.88
CA LEU A 722 8.06 -13.55 6.45
C LEU A 722 8.32 -12.55 7.58
N SER A 723 7.82 -11.31 7.46
CA SER A 723 7.96 -10.33 8.54
C SER A 723 7.14 -10.70 9.78
N ARG A 724 5.89 -11.18 9.62
CA ARG A 724 5.11 -11.77 10.74
C ARG A 724 5.86 -12.94 11.37
N HIS A 725 6.30 -13.90 10.56
CA HIS A 725 6.98 -15.11 11.03
C HIS A 725 8.22 -14.77 11.87
N ARG A 726 9.10 -13.88 11.41
CA ARG A 726 10.28 -13.50 12.19
C ARG A 726 9.92 -12.81 13.51
N ASN A 727 8.90 -11.92 13.51
CA ASN A 727 8.46 -11.26 14.73
C ASN A 727 7.82 -12.22 15.75
N ALA A 728 7.05 -13.23 15.31
CA ALA A 728 6.51 -14.27 16.19
C ALA A 728 7.64 -15.06 16.90
N LEU A 729 8.74 -15.32 16.20
CA LEU A 729 9.97 -15.90 16.77
C LEU A 729 10.79 -14.93 17.65
N GLY A 730 10.34 -13.68 17.85
CA GLY A 730 11.08 -12.64 18.56
C GLY A 730 12.31 -12.10 17.80
N LYS A 731 12.41 -12.36 16.50
CA LYS A 731 13.54 -11.97 15.64
C LYS A 731 13.19 -10.69 14.86
N PRO A 732 14.14 -9.76 14.68
CA PRO A 732 13.86 -8.51 13.97
C PRO A 732 13.47 -8.79 12.51
N CYS A 733 12.32 -8.24 12.10
CA CYS A 733 11.94 -8.07 10.71
C CYS A 733 10.83 -7.01 10.59
N MET A 734 10.68 -6.40 9.41
CA MET A 734 9.63 -5.42 9.11
C MET A 734 9.38 -5.38 7.60
N ALA A 735 8.13 -5.35 7.16
CA ALA A 735 7.77 -5.19 5.75
C ALA A 735 7.00 -3.87 5.51
N PRO A 736 7.68 -2.76 5.18
CA PRO A 736 6.99 -1.56 4.73
C PRO A 736 6.37 -1.83 3.35
N GLN A 737 5.04 -1.74 3.27
CA GLN A 737 4.25 -1.87 2.05
C GLN A 737 4.20 -0.50 1.35
N TRP A 738 5.07 -0.28 0.38
CA TRP A 738 5.16 1.00 -0.35
C TRP A 738 4.10 1.15 -1.45
N GLY A 739 3.50 2.34 -1.53
CA GLY A 739 2.88 2.87 -2.74
C GLY A 739 3.91 3.36 -3.76
N ALA A 740 3.46 4.08 -4.79
CA ALA A 740 4.33 4.57 -5.85
C ALA A 740 5.24 5.73 -5.37
N TRP A 741 6.55 5.58 -5.58
CA TRP A 741 7.53 6.67 -5.40
C TRP A 741 7.59 7.51 -6.67
N GLY A 742 7.24 8.80 -6.59
CA GLY A 742 7.12 9.68 -7.76
C GLY A 742 8.45 10.19 -8.32
N GLU A 743 9.45 10.33 -7.46
CA GLU A 743 10.75 10.93 -7.78
C GLU A 743 11.84 9.90 -8.13
N VAL A 744 11.63 8.62 -7.79
CA VAL A 744 12.65 7.57 -7.87
C VAL A 744 12.07 6.19 -8.22
N GLY A 745 12.89 5.36 -8.86
CA GLY A 745 12.61 3.94 -9.03
C GLY A 745 11.54 3.63 -10.08
N MET A 746 10.79 2.56 -9.85
CA MET A 746 9.94 1.92 -10.87
C MET A 746 8.86 2.83 -11.44
N ALA A 747 8.25 3.67 -10.60
CA ALA A 747 7.12 4.54 -10.99
C ALA A 747 7.57 5.87 -11.62
N ALA A 748 8.78 6.34 -11.32
CA ALA A 748 9.40 7.51 -11.98
C ALA A 748 9.85 7.23 -13.43
N ASN A 749 9.97 5.95 -13.80
CA ASN A 749 10.36 5.51 -15.15
C ASN A 749 9.16 5.37 -16.13
N LEU A 750 7.96 5.78 -15.72
CA LEU A 750 6.76 5.79 -16.57
C LEU A 750 6.78 6.98 -17.55
N ASP A 751 6.09 6.87 -18.68
CA ASP A 751 5.91 7.97 -19.63
C ASP A 751 5.04 9.12 -19.06
N ASP A 752 5.19 10.34 -19.59
CA ASP A 752 4.49 11.55 -19.14
C ASP A 752 2.96 11.40 -19.08
N ALA A 753 2.33 10.58 -19.93
CA ALA A 753 0.89 10.37 -19.89
C ALA A 753 0.50 9.37 -18.79
N SER A 754 1.31 8.32 -18.58
CA SER A 754 1.18 7.39 -17.44
C SER A 754 1.43 8.08 -16.11
N GLN A 755 2.46 8.94 -15.99
CA GLN A 755 2.70 9.74 -14.80
C GLN A 755 1.51 10.66 -14.49
N ARG A 756 0.98 11.38 -15.48
CA ARG A 756 -0.21 12.24 -15.31
C ARG A 756 -1.47 11.44 -14.93
N ARG A 757 -1.69 10.25 -15.49
CA ARG A 757 -2.77 9.33 -15.05
C ARG A 757 -2.58 8.91 -13.60
N MET A 758 -1.38 8.49 -13.22
CA MET A 758 -1.05 8.02 -11.88
C MET A 758 -1.20 9.14 -10.82
N ALA A 759 -0.80 10.38 -11.15
CA ALA A 759 -0.99 11.55 -10.30
C ALA A 759 -2.46 11.92 -10.03
N MET A 760 -3.37 11.53 -10.93
CA MET A 760 -4.82 11.73 -10.81
C MET A 760 -5.56 10.48 -10.29
N SER A 761 -4.84 9.44 -9.86
CA SER A 761 -5.43 8.18 -9.37
C SER A 761 -5.93 8.28 -7.90
N PRO A 762 -6.66 7.28 -7.38
CA PRO A 762 -7.04 7.23 -5.97
C PRO A 762 -5.83 7.09 -5.01
N MET A 763 -4.70 6.57 -5.50
CA MET A 763 -3.46 6.37 -4.75
C MET A 763 -2.28 6.97 -5.53
N PRO A 764 -2.19 8.32 -5.59
CA PRO A 764 -1.16 9.00 -6.37
C PRO A 764 0.25 8.75 -5.80
N PRO A 765 1.31 8.96 -6.59
CA PRO A 765 2.67 8.78 -6.13
C PRO A 765 3.03 9.83 -5.08
N PHE A 766 4.01 9.50 -4.23
CA PHE A 766 4.53 10.40 -3.20
C PHE A 766 6.00 10.79 -3.45
N THR A 767 6.38 11.96 -2.97
CA THR A 767 7.76 12.49 -2.96
C THR A 767 8.65 11.68 -2.01
N ASN A 768 9.98 11.76 -2.16
CA ASN A 768 10.90 11.10 -1.24
C ASN A 768 10.68 11.56 0.22
N ALA A 769 10.36 12.84 0.42
CA ALA A 769 10.07 13.39 1.75
C ALA A 769 8.81 12.77 2.38
N GLU A 770 7.71 12.67 1.63
CA GLU A 770 6.48 12.00 2.09
C GLU A 770 6.70 10.51 2.39
N GLY A 771 7.48 9.81 1.55
CA GLY A 771 7.82 8.40 1.74
C GLY A 771 8.65 8.15 3.00
N LEU A 772 9.68 8.97 3.23
CA LEU A 772 10.53 8.88 4.42
C LEU A 772 9.79 9.33 5.69
N TRP A 773 8.89 10.31 5.62
CA TRP A 773 7.99 10.64 6.73
C TRP A 773 7.07 9.47 7.09
N GLY A 774 6.53 8.78 6.09
CA GLY A 774 5.78 7.54 6.29
C GLY A 774 6.59 6.42 6.95
N LEU A 775 7.87 6.29 6.60
CA LEU A 775 8.82 5.38 7.26
C LEU A 775 9.00 5.73 8.74
N GLU A 776 9.30 6.99 9.04
CA GLU A 776 9.53 7.50 10.41
C GLU A 776 8.27 7.42 11.30
N CYS A 777 7.07 7.49 10.70
CA CYS A 777 5.81 7.21 11.40
C CYS A 777 5.60 5.70 11.63
N GLY A 778 5.86 4.89 10.61
CA GLY A 778 5.67 3.43 10.66
C GLY A 778 6.63 2.72 11.61
N LEU A 779 7.88 3.16 11.70
CA LEU A 779 8.89 2.62 12.62
C LEU A 779 8.47 2.73 14.11
N ARG A 780 7.64 3.72 14.45
CA ARG A 780 7.11 3.91 15.82
C ARG A 780 6.00 2.91 16.18
N THR A 781 5.40 2.26 15.19
CA THR A 781 4.30 1.29 15.42
C THR A 781 4.79 0.00 16.08
N GLY A 782 6.02 -0.43 15.78
CA GLY A 782 6.53 -1.75 16.17
C GLY A 782 5.81 -2.92 15.50
N LEU A 783 5.03 -2.67 14.44
CA LEU A 783 4.28 -3.70 13.71
C LEU A 783 5.19 -4.46 12.72
N PRO A 784 4.94 -5.75 12.46
CA PRO A 784 5.69 -6.53 11.48
C PRO A 784 5.55 -5.98 10.05
N TYR A 785 4.47 -5.27 9.73
CA TYR A 785 4.28 -4.58 8.45
C TYR A 785 3.35 -3.38 8.63
N PHE A 786 3.50 -2.39 7.75
CA PHE A 786 2.61 -1.22 7.66
C PHE A 786 2.61 -0.66 6.24
N SER A 787 1.56 0.07 5.86
CA SER A 787 1.44 0.68 4.54
C SER A 787 1.89 2.15 4.53
N VAL A 788 2.65 2.55 3.51
CA VAL A 788 2.96 3.97 3.23
C VAL A 788 2.50 4.28 1.81
N PHE A 789 1.45 5.08 1.69
CA PHE A 789 0.91 5.55 0.42
C PHE A 789 0.25 6.92 0.61
N ARG A 790 0.21 7.70 -0.46
CA ARG A 790 -0.63 8.90 -0.56
C ARG A 790 -1.99 8.48 -1.12
N MET A 791 -3.05 9.13 -0.65
CA MET A 791 -4.43 8.80 -1.01
C MET A 791 -5.15 10.08 -1.43
N ASN A 792 -5.79 10.06 -2.60
CA ASN A 792 -6.74 11.08 -3.00
C ASN A 792 -8.09 10.72 -2.38
N VAL A 793 -8.43 11.36 -1.26
CA VAL A 793 -9.58 11.03 -0.42
C VAL A 793 -10.90 11.16 -1.20
N ASP A 794 -11.07 12.21 -1.98
CA ASP A 794 -12.31 12.48 -2.71
C ASP A 794 -12.55 11.45 -3.83
N ILE A 795 -11.51 11.14 -4.62
CA ILE A 795 -11.58 10.10 -5.65
C ILE A 795 -11.78 8.72 -5.00
N MET A 796 -11.09 8.43 -3.89
CA MET A 796 -11.23 7.17 -3.17
C MET A 796 -12.65 6.98 -2.63
N PHE A 797 -13.30 8.01 -2.08
CA PHE A 797 -14.71 7.94 -1.70
C PHE A 797 -15.62 7.67 -2.90
N GLY A 798 -15.40 8.33 -4.04
CA GLY A 798 -16.16 8.05 -5.27
C GLY A 798 -16.03 6.61 -5.76
N VAL A 799 -14.82 6.03 -5.71
CA VAL A 799 -14.56 4.61 -6.05
C VAL A 799 -15.22 3.65 -5.05
N ILE A 800 -15.42 4.08 -3.80
CA ILE A 800 -16.00 3.29 -2.70
C ILE A 800 -17.54 3.32 -2.68
N GLN A 801 -18.20 4.34 -3.27
CA GLN A 801 -19.63 4.60 -3.00
C GLN A 801 -20.66 3.72 -3.76
N GLY A 802 -20.24 2.80 -4.64
CA GLY A 802 -21.13 1.84 -5.33
C GLY A 802 -21.06 0.41 -4.78
N ASP A 803 -22.09 -0.41 -5.04
CA ASP A 803 -22.17 -1.86 -4.73
C ASP A 803 -22.58 -2.70 -5.96
N ASP A 804 -22.48 -2.14 -7.17
CA ASP A 804 -22.99 -2.73 -8.41
C ASP A 804 -22.07 -3.81 -9.00
N HIS A 805 -20.80 -3.88 -8.58
CA HIS A 805 -19.82 -4.82 -9.14
C HIS A 805 -18.84 -5.39 -8.08
N PRO A 806 -18.40 -6.66 -8.18
CA PRO A 806 -17.47 -7.28 -7.22
C PRO A 806 -16.14 -6.53 -6.98
N SER A 807 -15.71 -5.71 -7.93
CA SER A 807 -14.52 -4.84 -7.79
C SER A 807 -14.75 -3.58 -6.97
N GLN A 808 -16.00 -3.09 -6.83
CA GLN A 808 -16.34 -1.99 -5.93
C GLN A 808 -16.37 -2.48 -4.47
N CYS A 809 -17.01 -3.63 -4.23
CA CYS A 809 -16.91 -4.38 -2.97
C CYS A 809 -15.44 -4.74 -2.63
N TYR A 810 -14.55 -4.78 -3.63
CA TYR A 810 -13.13 -4.97 -3.39
C TYR A 810 -12.45 -3.72 -2.80
N GLY A 811 -12.69 -2.52 -3.35
CA GLY A 811 -12.15 -1.26 -2.82
C GLY A 811 -12.55 -0.96 -1.37
N ARG A 812 -13.77 -1.36 -0.96
CA ARG A 812 -14.28 -1.19 0.41
C ARG A 812 -13.55 -2.01 1.49
N ASN A 813 -12.68 -2.96 1.15
CA ASN A 813 -12.09 -3.85 2.15
C ASN A 813 -11.12 -3.14 3.12
N PHE A 814 -10.53 -2.02 2.72
CA PHE A 814 -9.30 -1.53 3.35
C PHE A 814 -9.48 -0.26 4.19
N SER A 815 -10.41 0.63 3.85
CA SER A 815 -10.67 1.85 4.64
C SER A 815 -11.60 1.61 5.83
N SER A 816 -11.49 2.46 6.85
CA SER A 816 -12.19 2.31 8.14
C SER A 816 -12.92 3.61 8.54
N GLN A 817 -14.22 3.69 8.23
CA GLN A 817 -15.14 4.61 8.89
C GLN A 817 -15.85 3.88 10.04
N THR A 818 -15.33 4.04 11.27
CA THR A 818 -15.93 3.65 12.58
C THR A 818 -16.16 2.13 12.83
N ILE A 819 -16.06 1.53 14.04
CA ILE A 819 -15.76 1.96 15.44
C ILE A 819 -14.77 0.93 16.08
N PRO A 820 -13.84 1.32 16.99
CA PRO A 820 -12.99 0.38 17.75
C PRO A 820 -13.47 0.09 19.20
N PRO A 821 -13.16 -1.09 19.76
CA PRO A 821 -13.09 -1.30 21.21
C PRO A 821 -11.87 -2.14 21.68
N PRO A 822 -11.63 -2.25 22.99
CA PRO A 822 -11.01 -1.27 23.89
C PRO A 822 -9.47 -1.47 24.01
N PRO A 823 -8.70 -0.57 24.65
CA PRO A 823 -7.27 -0.79 24.88
C PRO A 823 -7.02 -1.88 25.93
N GLY A 824 -6.26 -2.92 25.54
CA GLY A 824 -5.60 -3.82 26.48
C GLY A 824 -4.34 -3.18 27.08
N ASP A 825 -4.04 -3.53 28.33
CA ASP A 825 -2.84 -3.15 29.09
C ASP A 825 -1.55 -3.33 28.24
N PRO A 826 -0.82 -2.25 27.88
CA PRO A 826 0.35 -2.35 27.00
C PRO A 826 1.57 -3.02 27.64
N SER A 827 1.54 -3.30 28.95
CA SER A 827 2.56 -4.09 29.65
C SER A 827 2.35 -5.61 29.56
N LYS A 828 1.18 -6.04 29.06
CA LYS A 828 0.83 -7.45 28.85
C LYS A 828 0.44 -7.67 27.39
N ASN A 829 1.24 -8.41 26.62
CA ASN A 829 0.80 -8.86 25.29
C ASN A 829 -0.22 -10.01 25.47
N PRO A 830 -1.53 -9.81 25.22
CA PRO A 830 -2.54 -10.83 25.54
C PRO A 830 -2.79 -11.80 24.37
N TYR A 831 -2.20 -11.54 23.20
CA TYR A 831 -2.58 -12.21 21.95
C TYR A 831 -2.00 -13.63 21.80
N THR A 832 -0.86 -13.91 22.42
CA THR A 832 -0.14 -15.20 22.25
C THR A 832 -0.51 -16.23 23.32
N THR A 833 -0.47 -15.87 24.61
CA THR A 833 -0.49 -16.86 25.70
C THR A 833 -1.82 -17.60 25.88
N LEU A 834 -2.97 -16.90 25.72
CA LEU A 834 -4.28 -17.50 25.99
C LEU A 834 -4.61 -18.64 25.01
N GLY A 835 -4.14 -18.53 23.75
CA GLY A 835 -4.32 -19.56 22.74
C GLY A 835 -3.50 -20.82 22.99
N TYR A 836 -2.39 -20.72 23.73
CA TYR A 836 -1.54 -21.86 24.08
C TYR A 836 -2.02 -22.57 25.35
N GLU A 837 -2.35 -21.82 26.41
CA GLU A 837 -2.91 -22.37 27.65
C GLU A 837 -4.24 -23.12 27.39
N MET A 838 -5.12 -22.56 26.55
CA MET A 838 -6.35 -23.25 26.12
C MET A 838 -6.11 -24.44 25.18
N ARG A 839 -4.95 -24.54 24.52
CA ARG A 839 -4.56 -25.75 23.75
C ARG A 839 -4.03 -26.86 24.68
N LYS A 840 -3.39 -26.50 25.80
CA LYS A 840 -2.96 -27.44 26.86
C LYS A 840 -4.11 -28.00 27.71
N GLY A 841 -5.13 -27.19 27.99
CA GLY A 841 -6.22 -27.54 28.92
C GLY A 841 -7.30 -28.49 28.38
N ILE A 842 -7.19 -28.96 27.13
CA ILE A 842 -8.15 -29.89 26.52
C ILE A 842 -7.63 -31.32 26.70
N ASP A 843 -8.43 -32.19 27.33
CA ASP A 843 -8.12 -33.61 27.47
C ASP A 843 -8.32 -34.35 26.13
N LEU A 844 -7.34 -34.15 25.25
CA LEU A 844 -7.19 -34.83 23.98
C LEU A 844 -6.55 -36.21 24.22
N HIS A 845 -7.40 -37.19 24.54
CA HIS A 845 -6.99 -38.60 24.63
C HIS A 845 -6.29 -39.14 23.36
N ASP A 846 -6.40 -38.44 22.22
CA ASP A 846 -5.45 -38.46 21.11
C ASP A 846 -4.90 -37.04 20.89
N GLY A 847 -3.62 -36.80 21.18
CA GLY A 847 -3.01 -35.46 21.22
C GLY A 847 -3.10 -34.63 19.92
N LEU A 848 -3.09 -33.30 20.08
CA LEU A 848 -3.28 -32.29 19.03
C LEU A 848 -2.46 -32.55 17.74
N VAL A 849 -3.18 -32.50 16.62
CA VAL A 849 -2.73 -32.31 15.22
C VAL A 849 -1.80 -33.40 14.64
N PHE A 850 -0.68 -33.74 15.28
CA PHE A 850 0.42 -34.43 14.60
C PHE A 850 0.33 -35.97 14.60
N GLN A 851 -0.17 -36.61 15.66
CA GLN A 851 -0.16 -38.10 15.72
C GLN A 851 -1.12 -38.80 14.75
N ARG A 852 -2.04 -38.07 14.09
CA ARG A 852 -3.08 -38.66 13.22
C ARG A 852 -2.93 -38.44 11.71
N HIS A 853 -2.13 -37.47 11.23
CA HIS A 853 -2.08 -37.16 9.79
C HIS A 853 -0.72 -37.32 9.09
N TYR A 854 0.42 -37.06 9.74
CA TYR A 854 1.74 -37.37 9.20
C TYR A 854 2.68 -37.83 10.35
N PRO A 855 3.45 -38.94 10.25
CA PRO A 855 3.63 -39.85 9.11
C PRO A 855 3.31 -41.33 9.48
N LYS A 856 2.11 -41.82 9.15
CA LYS A 856 1.78 -43.27 9.28
C LYS A 856 1.32 -43.94 7.98
N ILE A 857 0.91 -43.19 6.96
CA ILE A 857 0.41 -43.78 5.70
C ILE A 857 1.55 -44.35 4.85
N ALA A 858 2.74 -43.76 4.88
CA ALA A 858 3.91 -44.21 4.09
C ALA A 858 4.47 -45.59 4.48
N ASN A 859 4.15 -46.12 5.67
CA ASN A 859 4.63 -47.43 6.14
C ASN A 859 3.50 -48.42 6.49
N ALA A 860 2.23 -48.01 6.35
CA ALA A 860 1.07 -48.85 6.66
C ALA A 860 0.41 -49.49 5.42
N VAL A 861 0.82 -49.07 4.21
CA VAL A 861 0.45 -49.74 2.95
C VAL A 861 1.69 -50.46 2.45
N GLY A 862 1.65 -51.80 2.42
CA GLY A 862 2.72 -52.61 1.83
C GLY A 862 2.60 -52.66 0.31
N MET A 863 3.01 -51.58 -0.36
CA MET A 863 3.09 -51.42 -1.82
C MET A 863 4.38 -50.70 -2.21
#